data_AF-A0A6A5PES3-F1
#
_entry.id   AF-A0A6A5PES3-F1
#
_cell.length_a   1.000
_cell.length_b   1.000
_cell.length_c   1.000
_cell.angle_alpha   90.00
_cell.angle_beta   90.00
_cell.angle_gamma   90.00
#
_symmetry.space_group_name_H-M   'P 1'
#
loop_
_entity.id
_entity.type
_entity.pdbx_description
1 polymer ?
#
loop_
_entity_poly.entity_id
_entity_poly.type
_entity_poly.pdbx_seq_one_letter_code
_entity_poly.pdbx_strand_id
1 'polypeptide(L)'
;MRSWKSNHISSTLTLILYLITILHHEVNHSHAQTQTQNNNTGYTCSTNQSNYPCQAYAFYRATSPNFLDLASIGDLFSVSRVMISNPSNISSPSSSLVPDQPLFVPLTCGCNTINNTFGAISYANMSYIIKPNDTFFLVSTIQYQNLTTFPSVEVVNPSIVPTNISIGESVIFPIFCKCPEKNNTTQFQNMITYVVQPSDNISSIASMFGSQEQSIRDVNGNDFQVYDPVFVPVTQLPVLSQPSVVPSPPPPATATASDDDRTGTVRGLGIGLGVTGFLLILVTGFWVYREVLLKGRVWLVRDEENQKKQKNNMYMGGKEGKGNKERDLNLMANVSDCLDKYRVFGFDELLDATDGFDESCLIQGSVYKGEIDGEVYAIKKMKWNAYEELKILQKVNHGNMVKLEGFCIDEEETDCYLVYEYVENGSLYSWLHEDRKEKLNWRTRLRIAIDIANGLQYIHEHTRPRVVHKDIKSSNILLDANMRAKIANFGLAKSGMNAITMHIVGTQGYIAPEYLADGVVSTKNDVFSFGVVLLELVSGKEAIDDKGNLLWVSALRTFEVDNEQEKGRRLKEWLDKDILRETCSMESLMGVLDIAIACLNKDPSKRPSIMDIVYALCKSEYTGFDISYEGIDSPRVMAR
;
A
#
# COMPACT_ATOMS: atom_id res chain seq x y z
N MET A 1 54.72 40.88 -26.09
CA MET A 1 54.38 40.65 -24.66
C MET A 1 53.51 41.82 -24.19
N ARG A 2 52.39 41.54 -23.50
CA ARG A 2 51.29 42.43 -23.07
C ARG A 2 50.12 42.59 -24.06
N SER A 3 49.30 41.54 -24.23
CA SER A 3 47.86 41.69 -24.53
C SER A 3 47.06 40.39 -24.35
N TRP A 4 47.37 39.58 -23.32
CA TRP A 4 46.68 38.29 -23.11
C TRP A 4 46.38 38.00 -21.62
N LYS A 5 46.32 39.05 -20.78
CA LYS A 5 45.98 38.93 -19.35
C LYS A 5 44.72 39.69 -18.92
N SER A 6 44.04 40.41 -19.82
CA SER A 6 42.89 41.23 -19.41
C SER A 6 41.54 40.50 -19.46
N ASN A 7 41.40 39.41 -20.24
CA ASN A 7 40.07 38.82 -20.48
C ASN A 7 39.68 37.73 -19.47
N HIS A 8 40.65 37.09 -18.79
CA HIS A 8 40.35 36.08 -17.77
C HIS A 8 39.98 36.66 -16.40
N ILE A 9 40.45 37.88 -16.10
CA ILE A 9 40.12 38.55 -14.84
C ILE A 9 38.68 39.08 -14.89
N SER A 10 38.21 39.54 -16.06
CA SER A 10 36.84 40.02 -16.24
C SER A 10 35.81 38.90 -16.05
N SER A 11 36.06 37.71 -16.60
CA SER A 11 35.16 36.55 -16.51
C SER A 11 35.06 35.94 -15.12
N THR A 12 36.15 35.95 -14.34
CA THR A 12 36.11 35.46 -12.96
C THR A 12 35.48 36.48 -12.02
N LEU A 13 35.70 37.77 -12.26
CA LEU A 13 35.05 38.84 -11.49
C LEU A 13 33.53 38.86 -11.73
N THR A 14 33.06 38.66 -12.96
CA THR A 14 31.62 38.57 -13.25
C THR A 14 30.98 37.33 -12.64
N LEU A 15 31.68 36.18 -12.62
CA LEU A 15 31.20 34.97 -11.96
C LEU A 15 31.12 35.14 -10.43
N ILE A 16 32.10 35.82 -9.84
CA ILE A 16 32.13 36.12 -8.40
C ILE A 16 31.04 37.14 -8.05
N LEU A 17 30.84 38.18 -8.86
CA LEU A 17 29.72 39.12 -8.65
C LEU A 17 28.37 38.42 -8.80
N TYR A 18 28.23 37.50 -9.75
CA TYR A 18 27.01 36.70 -9.92
C TYR A 18 26.75 35.77 -8.72
N LEU A 19 27.79 35.12 -8.20
CA LEU A 19 27.71 34.31 -6.99
C LEU A 19 27.43 35.16 -5.73
N ILE A 20 27.99 36.36 -5.64
CA ILE A 20 27.70 37.30 -4.53
C ILE A 20 26.27 37.82 -4.63
N THR A 21 25.73 38.04 -5.84
CA THR A 21 24.31 38.40 -5.99
C THR A 21 23.38 37.25 -5.65
N ILE A 22 23.74 36.00 -5.97
CA ILE A 22 22.98 34.81 -5.55
C ILE A 22 23.05 34.63 -4.03
N LEU A 23 24.23 34.80 -3.44
CA LEU A 23 24.41 34.73 -1.98
C LEU A 23 23.71 35.90 -1.25
N HIS A 24 23.67 37.11 -1.82
CA HIS A 24 22.86 38.20 -1.28
C HIS A 24 21.36 37.96 -1.49
N HIS A 25 20.96 37.27 -2.56
CA HIS A 25 19.56 36.89 -2.78
C HIS A 25 19.11 35.81 -1.79
N GLU A 26 19.95 34.81 -1.50
CA GLU A 26 19.67 33.78 -0.50
C GLU A 26 19.78 34.30 0.95
N VAL A 27 20.72 35.20 1.25
CA VAL A 27 20.84 35.82 2.59
C VAL A 27 19.72 36.84 2.84
N ASN A 28 19.28 37.59 1.81
CA ASN A 28 18.08 38.43 1.93
C ASN A 28 16.79 37.60 2.00
N HIS A 29 16.72 36.43 1.36
CA HIS A 29 15.63 35.48 1.59
C HIS A 29 15.67 34.87 3.01
N SER A 30 16.86 34.71 3.59
CA SER A 30 17.03 34.19 4.95
C SER A 30 16.79 35.23 6.05
N HIS A 31 16.87 36.53 5.74
CA HIS A 31 16.63 37.63 6.69
C HIS A 31 15.34 38.44 6.44
N ALA A 32 14.55 38.09 5.43
CA ALA A 32 13.23 38.69 5.18
C ALA A 32 12.06 37.73 5.45
N GLN A 33 12.16 36.83 6.44
CA GLN A 33 10.98 36.18 7.04
C GLN A 33 11.14 36.03 8.57
N THR A 34 11.69 37.05 9.22
CA THR A 34 11.37 37.33 10.63
C THR A 34 10.33 38.43 10.67
N GLN A 35 9.09 38.08 10.31
CA GLN A 35 7.88 38.76 10.80
C GLN A 35 6.69 37.81 10.67
N THR A 36 6.36 37.24 11.81
CA THR A 36 5.06 36.64 12.16
C THR A 36 3.88 37.48 11.65
N GLN A 37 3.07 36.92 10.76
CA GLN A 37 1.62 37.06 10.82
C GLN A 37 0.96 35.73 10.50
N ASN A 38 0.30 35.15 11.52
CA ASN A 38 -0.69 34.09 11.36
C ASN A 38 -1.88 34.67 10.59
N ASN A 39 -1.80 34.73 9.26
CA ASN A 39 -2.96 35.07 8.42
C ASN A 39 -3.84 33.84 8.22
N ASN A 40 -4.44 33.37 9.32
CA ASN A 40 -5.43 32.29 9.29
C ASN A 40 -6.82 32.79 8.84
N THR A 41 -6.97 34.07 8.50
CA THR A 41 -8.25 34.74 8.23
C THR A 41 -9.04 34.14 7.08
N GLY A 42 -8.38 33.52 6.09
CA GLY A 42 -9.06 32.90 4.93
C GLY A 42 -9.62 31.50 5.16
N TYR A 43 -9.09 30.77 6.15
CA TYR A 43 -9.32 29.33 6.34
C TYR A 43 -10.27 29.00 7.49
N THR A 44 -10.69 30.00 8.27
CA THR A 44 -11.59 29.78 9.40
C THR A 44 -12.97 29.31 8.95
N CYS A 45 -13.60 28.47 9.76
CA CYS A 45 -14.97 28.01 9.55
C CYS A 45 -15.72 27.93 10.88
N SER A 46 -17.05 27.87 10.81
CA SER A 46 -17.90 27.68 11.98
C SER A 46 -18.45 26.26 11.99
N THR A 47 -18.22 25.53 13.08
CA THR A 47 -18.66 24.14 13.27
C THR A 47 -20.19 23.97 13.31
N ASN A 48 -20.94 25.06 13.45
CA ASN A 48 -22.42 25.05 13.48
C ASN A 48 -23.06 25.21 12.09
N GLN A 49 -22.28 25.30 11.01
CA GLN A 49 -22.81 25.43 9.65
C GLN A 49 -23.13 24.06 9.03
N SER A 50 -24.36 23.87 8.56
CA SER A 50 -24.84 22.67 7.84
C SER A 50 -24.25 22.47 6.43
N ASN A 51 -23.13 23.12 6.13
CA ASN A 51 -22.51 23.13 4.80
C ASN A 51 -21.29 22.21 4.74
N TYR A 52 -20.84 21.70 5.89
CA TYR A 52 -19.74 20.75 6.03
C TYR A 52 -20.25 19.37 6.46
N PRO A 53 -19.63 18.26 5.99
CA PRO A 53 -18.61 18.23 4.94
C PRO A 53 -19.20 18.50 3.54
N CYS A 54 -18.36 18.89 2.59
CA CYS A 54 -18.76 19.04 1.18
C CYS A 54 -17.68 18.54 0.21
N GLN A 55 -18.07 18.32 -1.04
CA GLN A 55 -17.15 18.07 -2.12
C GLN A 55 -16.50 19.38 -2.59
N ALA A 56 -15.18 19.43 -2.60
CA ALA A 56 -14.37 20.50 -3.19
C ALA A 56 -13.31 19.88 -4.12
N TYR A 57 -12.51 20.71 -4.79
CA TYR A 57 -11.45 20.25 -5.68
C TYR A 57 -10.15 21.02 -5.43
N ALA A 58 -9.01 20.35 -5.44
CA ALA A 58 -7.71 20.99 -5.59
C ALA A 58 -7.32 21.01 -7.06
N PHE A 59 -6.79 22.14 -7.51
CA PHE A 59 -6.07 22.19 -8.78
C PHE A 59 -4.63 21.75 -8.54
N TYR A 60 -4.22 20.66 -9.19
CA TYR A 60 -2.91 20.05 -9.03
C TYR A 60 -2.21 19.91 -10.38
N ARG A 61 -0.89 20.09 -10.41
CA ARG A 61 -0.08 19.94 -11.63
C ARG A 61 0.77 18.67 -11.56
N ALA A 62 0.75 17.82 -12.57
CA ALA A 62 1.64 16.65 -12.59
C ALA A 62 3.11 17.08 -12.52
N THR A 63 3.94 16.40 -11.72
CA THR A 63 5.34 16.81 -11.48
C THR A 63 6.31 15.65 -11.69
N SER A 64 7.38 15.90 -12.44
CA SER A 64 8.47 14.94 -12.63
C SER A 64 9.40 14.90 -11.41
N PRO A 65 9.94 13.73 -11.00
CA PRO A 65 9.71 12.41 -11.60
C PRO A 65 8.58 11.60 -10.95
N ASN A 66 8.08 12.02 -9.78
CA ASN A 66 7.31 11.15 -8.89
C ASN A 66 5.79 11.18 -9.09
N PHE A 67 5.25 12.18 -9.81
CA PHE A 67 3.81 12.43 -9.94
C PHE A 67 3.42 12.59 -11.42
N LEU A 68 3.88 11.66 -12.26
CA LEU A 68 3.59 11.60 -13.70
C LEU A 68 2.60 10.48 -14.06
N ASP A 69 1.80 10.04 -13.10
CA ASP A 69 0.72 9.11 -13.31
C ASP A 69 -0.40 9.36 -12.29
N LEU A 70 -1.65 9.01 -12.65
CA LEU A 70 -2.78 9.26 -11.76
C LEU A 70 -2.79 8.36 -10.51
N ALA A 71 -1.99 7.28 -10.47
CA ALA A 71 -1.91 6.42 -9.30
C ALA A 71 -1.12 7.11 -8.19
N SER A 72 0.09 7.60 -8.51
CA SER A 72 0.95 8.29 -7.54
C SER A 72 0.29 9.54 -6.96
N ILE A 73 -0.46 10.29 -7.78
CA ILE A 73 -1.26 11.44 -7.32
C ILE A 73 -2.48 10.98 -6.52
N GLY A 74 -3.16 9.91 -6.94
CA GLY A 74 -4.27 9.31 -6.19
C GLY A 74 -3.85 8.84 -4.80
N ASP A 75 -2.67 8.20 -4.68
CA ASP A 75 -2.10 7.77 -3.41
C ASP A 75 -1.77 8.98 -2.51
N LEU A 76 -1.24 10.07 -3.08
CA LEU A 76 -0.94 11.30 -2.33
C LEU A 76 -2.20 11.94 -1.73
N PHE A 77 -3.30 11.99 -2.49
CA PHE A 77 -4.57 12.61 -2.06
C PHE A 77 -5.60 11.61 -1.52
N SER A 78 -5.24 10.33 -1.36
CA SER A 78 -6.14 9.26 -0.91
C SER A 78 -7.43 9.13 -1.76
N VAL A 79 -7.32 9.27 -3.08
CA VAL A 79 -8.44 9.16 -4.04
C VAL A 79 -8.13 8.21 -5.19
N SER A 80 -9.16 7.70 -5.87
CA SER A 80 -8.97 6.80 -7.01
C SER A 80 -8.54 7.55 -8.29
N ARG A 81 -7.91 6.84 -9.24
CA ARG A 81 -7.55 7.43 -10.55
C ARG A 81 -8.76 7.96 -11.31
N VAL A 82 -9.90 7.27 -11.20
CA VAL A 82 -11.17 7.63 -11.85
C VAL A 82 -11.73 8.94 -11.27
N MET A 83 -11.60 9.10 -9.95
CA MET A 83 -11.99 10.32 -9.25
C MET A 83 -11.19 11.55 -9.71
N ILE A 84 -9.97 11.37 -10.19
CA ILE A 84 -9.17 12.45 -10.79
C ILE A 84 -9.42 12.57 -12.30
N SER A 85 -9.47 11.46 -13.03
CA SER A 85 -9.55 11.45 -14.50
C SER A 85 -10.86 12.04 -15.02
N ASN A 86 -11.98 11.75 -14.36
CA ASN A 86 -13.31 12.22 -14.76
C ASN A 86 -13.42 13.75 -14.74
N PRO A 87 -13.20 14.44 -13.60
CA PRO A 87 -13.24 15.90 -13.57
C PRO A 87 -12.08 16.53 -14.35
N SER A 88 -10.97 15.83 -14.55
CA SER A 88 -9.83 16.34 -15.34
C SER A 88 -9.96 16.12 -16.85
N ASN A 89 -11.05 15.52 -17.35
CA ASN A 89 -11.25 15.21 -18.77
C ASN A 89 -10.14 14.31 -19.38
N ILE A 90 -9.67 13.32 -18.61
CA ILE A 90 -8.67 12.34 -19.04
C ILE A 90 -9.37 11.03 -19.42
N SER A 91 -9.26 10.62 -20.69
CA SER A 91 -9.98 9.46 -21.21
C SER A 91 -9.42 8.11 -20.75
N SER A 92 -8.13 8.04 -20.41
CA SER A 92 -7.46 6.81 -19.97
C SER A 92 -6.85 7.00 -18.58
N PRO A 93 -7.49 6.52 -17.51
CA PRO A 93 -6.99 6.67 -16.14
C PRO A 93 -5.65 5.96 -15.86
N SER A 94 -5.14 5.20 -16.84
CA SER A 94 -3.86 4.50 -16.80
C SER A 94 -2.76 5.14 -17.65
N SER A 95 -3.05 6.20 -18.41
CA SER A 95 -2.01 6.89 -19.18
C SER A 95 -1.03 7.64 -18.29
N SER A 96 0.24 7.65 -18.68
CA SER A 96 1.22 8.57 -18.10
C SER A 96 0.81 10.01 -18.36
N LEU A 97 1.10 10.87 -17.38
CA LEU A 97 0.94 12.30 -17.45
C LEU A 97 2.25 12.94 -17.89
N VAL A 98 2.16 14.11 -18.50
CA VAL A 98 3.33 14.94 -18.79
C VAL A 98 3.52 15.98 -17.67
N PRO A 99 4.76 16.49 -17.45
CA PRO A 99 4.99 17.55 -16.48
C PRO A 99 4.08 18.76 -16.71
N ASP A 100 3.62 19.37 -15.62
CA ASP A 100 2.70 20.50 -15.57
C ASP A 100 1.28 20.25 -16.13
N GLN A 101 0.94 18.99 -16.43
CA GLN A 101 -0.41 18.62 -16.85
C GLN A 101 -1.44 18.94 -15.75
N PRO A 102 -2.50 19.71 -16.06
CA PRO A 102 -3.44 20.19 -15.06
C PRO A 102 -4.48 19.11 -14.69
N LEU A 103 -4.76 19.00 -13.39
CA LEU A 103 -5.69 18.03 -12.83
C LEU A 103 -6.62 18.69 -11.81
N PHE A 104 -7.86 18.22 -11.78
CA PHE A 104 -8.77 18.42 -10.65
C PHE A 104 -8.76 17.19 -9.76
N VAL A 105 -8.31 17.37 -8.53
CA VAL A 105 -8.28 16.32 -7.51
C VAL A 105 -9.42 16.56 -6.52
N PRO A 106 -10.40 15.63 -6.39
CA PRO A 106 -11.51 15.81 -5.47
C PRO A 106 -11.04 15.76 -4.00
N LEU A 107 -11.58 16.64 -3.18
CA LEU A 107 -11.35 16.74 -1.75
C LEU A 107 -12.66 16.62 -0.98
N THR A 108 -12.66 15.86 0.12
CA THR A 108 -13.75 15.89 1.09
C THR A 108 -13.44 16.98 2.12
N CYS A 109 -14.05 18.15 1.96
CA CYS A 109 -13.75 19.31 2.76
C CYS A 109 -14.51 19.30 4.08
N GLY A 110 -13.79 19.39 5.21
CA GLY A 110 -14.35 19.41 6.55
C GLY A 110 -14.04 20.71 7.29
N CYS A 111 -14.84 21.02 8.31
CA CYS A 111 -14.56 22.10 9.27
C CYS A 111 -14.05 21.48 10.57
N ASN A 112 -12.74 21.56 10.81
CA ASN A 112 -12.08 20.84 11.90
C ASN A 112 -11.64 21.80 13.01
N THR A 113 -12.04 21.51 14.25
CA THR A 113 -11.59 22.26 15.41
C THR A 113 -10.18 21.82 15.80
N ILE A 114 -9.22 22.75 15.84
CA ILE A 114 -7.85 22.43 16.24
C ILE A 114 -7.70 22.52 17.76
N ASN A 115 -7.87 23.72 18.32
CA ASN A 115 -7.81 23.98 19.75
C ASN A 115 -8.53 25.30 20.07
N ASN A 116 -8.72 25.58 21.37
CA ASN A 116 -9.44 26.77 21.84
C ASN A 116 -8.78 28.11 21.42
N THR A 117 -7.50 28.10 21.04
CA THR A 117 -6.72 29.29 20.68
C THR A 117 -6.73 29.56 19.16
N PHE A 118 -6.73 28.51 18.34
CA PHE A 118 -6.69 28.55 16.88
C PHE A 118 -8.07 28.45 16.22
N GLY A 119 -9.10 28.07 16.98
CA GLY A 119 -10.46 27.91 16.47
C GLY A 119 -10.62 26.71 15.53
N ALA A 120 -11.61 26.80 14.64
CA ALA A 120 -11.85 25.79 13.60
C ALA A 120 -11.41 26.31 12.23
N ILE A 121 -10.77 25.44 11.46
CA ILE A 121 -10.32 25.71 10.10
C ILE A 121 -10.85 24.67 9.13
N SER A 122 -11.03 25.10 7.88
CA SER A 122 -11.60 24.32 6.80
C SER A 122 -10.50 23.65 5.98
N TYR A 123 -10.43 22.32 6.02
CA TYR A 123 -9.44 21.54 5.28
C TYR A 123 -9.87 20.08 5.08
N ALA A 124 -9.19 19.39 4.17
CA ALA A 124 -9.28 17.95 3.96
C ALA A 124 -8.05 17.25 4.56
N ASN A 125 -8.26 16.18 5.32
CA ASN A 125 -7.20 15.47 6.03
C ASN A 125 -6.46 14.53 5.09
N MET A 126 -5.22 14.83 4.71
CA MET A 126 -4.40 13.88 3.94
C MET A 126 -3.40 13.18 4.85
N SER A 127 -3.50 11.87 4.97
CA SER A 127 -2.55 11.07 5.74
C SER A 127 -1.33 10.78 4.88
N TYR A 128 -0.16 11.24 5.31
CA TYR A 128 1.10 11.06 4.58
C TYR A 128 2.13 10.35 5.45
N ILE A 129 2.80 9.33 4.89
CA ILE A 129 3.85 8.58 5.57
C ILE A 129 5.20 9.23 5.26
N ILE A 130 5.90 9.71 6.29
CA ILE A 130 7.20 10.38 6.17
C ILE A 130 8.24 9.43 5.54
N LYS A 131 8.85 9.86 4.43
CA LYS A 131 9.91 9.16 3.69
C LYS A 131 11.29 9.74 4.05
N PRO A 132 12.40 9.08 3.67
CA PRO A 132 13.73 9.65 3.87
C PRO A 132 13.85 11.05 3.24
N ASN A 133 14.44 11.98 3.99
CA ASN A 133 14.60 13.40 3.64
C ASN A 133 13.30 14.24 3.58
N ASP A 134 12.15 13.68 3.92
CA ASP A 134 10.95 14.48 4.06
C ASP A 134 11.07 15.41 5.27
N THR A 135 10.49 16.60 5.12
CA THR A 135 10.19 17.52 6.21
C THR A 135 8.77 18.04 5.99
N PHE A 136 8.12 18.58 7.03
CA PHE A 136 6.81 19.20 6.85
C PHE A 136 6.84 20.30 5.79
N PHE A 137 7.96 21.05 5.72
CA PHE A 137 8.19 22.04 4.69
C PHE A 137 8.25 21.43 3.28
N LEU A 138 9.10 20.43 3.05
CA LEU A 138 9.29 19.84 1.72
C LEU A 138 8.03 19.12 1.23
N VAL A 139 7.34 18.40 2.10
CA VAL A 139 6.11 17.71 1.70
C VAL A 139 4.99 18.71 1.40
N SER A 140 4.84 19.77 2.21
CA SER A 140 3.83 20.82 1.95
C SER A 140 4.10 21.58 0.65
N THR A 141 5.36 21.94 0.40
CA THR A 141 5.75 22.82 -0.71
C THR A 141 5.97 22.08 -2.04
N ILE A 142 6.56 20.89 -2.00
CA ILE A 142 6.92 20.13 -3.21
C ILE A 142 5.84 19.12 -3.56
N GLN A 143 5.43 18.28 -2.60
CA GLN A 143 4.49 17.20 -2.89
C GLN A 143 3.06 17.75 -2.99
N TYR A 144 2.61 18.54 -2.02
CA TYR A 144 1.29 19.17 -2.06
C TYR A 144 1.27 20.55 -2.74
N GLN A 145 2.39 21.00 -3.33
CA GLN A 145 2.45 22.21 -4.15
C GLN A 145 1.92 23.48 -3.48
N ASN A 146 2.12 23.63 -2.16
CA ASN A 146 1.59 24.72 -1.32
C ASN A 146 0.06 24.73 -1.16
N LEU A 147 -0.64 23.62 -1.43
CA LEU A 147 -2.06 23.46 -1.05
C LEU A 147 -2.27 23.37 0.47
N THR A 148 -1.18 23.24 1.23
CA THR A 148 -1.09 23.36 2.69
C THR A 148 0.21 24.06 3.05
N THR A 149 0.34 24.53 4.30
CA THR A 149 1.56 25.13 4.83
C THR A 149 2.12 24.29 5.96
N PHE A 150 3.45 24.24 6.09
CA PHE A 150 4.11 23.50 7.16
C PHE A 150 3.66 23.91 8.57
N PRO A 151 3.41 25.21 8.91
CA PRO A 151 2.95 25.57 10.25
C PRO A 151 1.57 24.99 10.55
N SER A 152 0.73 24.84 9.54
CA SER A 152 -0.60 24.22 9.69
C SER A 152 -0.49 22.72 9.94
N VAL A 153 0.49 22.05 9.32
CA VAL A 153 0.84 20.65 9.61
C VAL A 153 1.27 20.52 11.08
N GLU A 154 2.13 21.39 11.58
CA GLU A 154 2.57 21.37 12.98
C GLU A 154 1.40 21.53 13.95
N VAL A 155 0.49 22.46 13.64
CA VAL A 155 -0.67 22.76 14.49
C VAL A 155 -1.69 21.63 14.52
N VAL A 156 -1.91 20.94 13.39
CA VAL A 156 -2.84 19.80 13.30
C VAL A 156 -2.24 18.51 13.89
N ASN A 157 -0.92 18.43 14.03
CA ASN A 157 -0.22 17.28 14.60
C ASN A 157 0.52 17.64 15.90
N PRO A 158 -0.18 17.99 17.00
CA PRO A 158 0.45 18.50 18.21
C PRO A 158 1.36 17.51 18.94
N SER A 159 1.25 16.21 18.62
CA SER A 159 2.07 15.15 19.20
C SER A 159 3.38 14.89 18.45
N ILE A 160 3.57 15.50 17.28
CA ILE A 160 4.72 15.25 16.41
C ILE A 160 5.65 16.47 16.48
N VAL A 161 6.93 16.22 16.77
CA VAL A 161 7.94 17.27 16.84
C VAL A 161 8.60 17.40 15.45
N PRO A 162 8.49 18.57 14.77
CA PRO A 162 8.94 18.73 13.37
C PRO A 162 10.43 18.48 13.16
N THR A 163 11.24 18.74 14.19
CA THR A 163 12.70 18.50 14.20
C THR A 163 13.09 17.06 14.53
N ASN A 164 12.11 16.21 14.88
CA ASN A 164 12.32 14.82 15.28
C ASN A 164 11.24 13.90 14.67
N ILE A 165 11.03 14.03 13.37
CA ILE A 165 10.14 13.18 12.59
C ILE A 165 10.86 11.88 12.21
N SER A 166 10.18 10.74 12.37
CA SER A 166 10.73 9.43 12.05
C SER A 166 10.25 8.94 10.68
N ILE A 167 11.12 8.26 9.93
CA ILE A 167 10.72 7.61 8.67
C ILE A 167 9.64 6.56 8.99
N GLY A 168 8.55 6.57 8.24
CA GLY A 168 7.39 5.69 8.47
C GLY A 168 6.33 6.28 9.42
N GLU A 169 6.59 7.43 10.04
CA GLU A 169 5.61 8.13 10.88
C GLU A 169 4.48 8.71 10.00
N SER A 170 3.22 8.52 10.42
CA SER A 170 2.05 9.01 9.70
C SER A 170 1.67 10.41 10.20
N VAL A 171 1.65 11.38 9.30
CA VAL A 171 1.41 12.80 9.59
C VAL A 171 0.22 13.29 8.78
N ILE A 172 -0.66 14.08 9.39
CA ILE A 172 -1.81 14.66 8.70
C ILE A 172 -1.39 15.98 8.05
N PHE A 173 -1.48 16.07 6.72
CA PHE A 173 -1.32 17.30 5.96
C PHE A 173 -2.70 17.91 5.68
N PRO A 174 -3.02 19.09 6.27
CA PRO A 174 -4.34 19.71 6.13
C PRO A 174 -4.46 20.48 4.80
N ILE A 175 -4.97 19.82 3.76
CA ILE A 175 -5.14 20.46 2.45
C ILE A 175 -6.30 21.44 2.49
N PHE A 176 -6.00 22.72 2.31
CA PHE A 176 -6.99 23.77 2.48
C PHE A 176 -8.10 23.69 1.42
N CYS A 177 -9.33 23.85 1.87
CA CYS A 177 -10.52 23.82 1.03
C CYS A 177 -11.63 24.62 1.71
N LYS A 178 -12.69 24.97 0.98
CA LYS A 178 -13.83 25.71 1.53
C LYS A 178 -15.14 25.21 0.94
N CYS A 179 -16.19 25.18 1.75
CA CYS A 179 -17.52 24.80 1.28
C CYS A 179 -18.30 26.02 0.78
N PRO A 180 -19.13 25.88 -0.28
CA PRO A 180 -20.02 26.94 -0.72
C PRO A 180 -20.99 27.38 0.39
N GLU A 181 -21.20 28.68 0.54
CA GLU A 181 -22.21 29.20 1.48
C GLU A 181 -23.62 29.04 0.92
N LYS A 182 -24.52 28.42 1.69
CA LYS A 182 -25.97 28.35 1.39
C LYS A 182 -26.65 29.69 1.71
N ASN A 183 -26.44 30.73 0.91
CA ASN A 183 -27.27 31.94 0.98
C ASN A 183 -28.28 31.99 -0.17
N ASN A 184 -29.49 32.46 0.13
CA ASN A 184 -30.73 32.36 -0.67
C ASN A 184 -30.73 33.06 -2.05
N THR A 185 -29.58 33.49 -2.57
CA THR A 185 -29.46 34.21 -3.85
C THR A 185 -28.13 33.86 -4.55
N THR A 186 -28.12 32.70 -5.24
CA THR A 186 -27.17 32.23 -6.29
C THR A 186 -25.71 31.95 -5.84
N GLN A 187 -24.90 31.07 -6.44
CA GLN A 187 -24.95 30.35 -7.72
C GLN A 187 -23.96 29.15 -7.83
N PHE A 188 -23.05 28.97 -6.87
CA PHE A 188 -21.85 28.14 -7.03
C PHE A 188 -22.03 26.74 -6.44
N GLN A 189 -21.76 25.70 -7.23
CA GLN A 189 -21.89 24.30 -6.79
C GLN A 189 -20.57 23.70 -6.32
N ASN A 190 -19.44 24.26 -6.77
CA ASN A 190 -18.11 23.72 -6.49
C ASN A 190 -17.13 24.82 -6.05
N MET A 191 -16.15 24.43 -5.24
CA MET A 191 -15.04 25.27 -4.84
C MET A 191 -13.73 24.63 -5.29
N ILE A 192 -12.88 25.40 -5.96
CA ILE A 192 -11.55 24.95 -6.39
C ILE A 192 -10.49 25.66 -5.53
N THR A 193 -9.64 24.90 -4.85
CA THR A 193 -8.42 25.43 -4.24
C THR A 193 -7.33 25.50 -5.30
N TYR A 194 -6.83 26.69 -5.58
CA TYR A 194 -5.79 26.96 -6.56
C TYR A 194 -4.61 27.68 -5.90
N VAL A 195 -3.38 27.26 -6.16
CA VAL A 195 -2.19 27.95 -5.64
C VAL A 195 -1.71 28.99 -6.65
N VAL A 196 -1.68 30.25 -6.22
CA VAL A 196 -1.31 31.41 -7.06
C VAL A 196 0.11 31.25 -7.59
N GLN A 197 0.30 31.37 -8.92
CA GLN A 197 1.61 31.30 -9.56
C GLN A 197 2.20 32.71 -9.78
N PRO A 198 3.53 32.86 -9.97
CA PRO A 198 4.17 34.18 -10.13
C PRO A 198 3.63 35.05 -11.25
N SER A 199 3.04 34.44 -12.29
CA SER A 199 2.44 35.13 -13.44
C SER A 199 0.95 35.45 -13.29
N ASP A 200 0.32 34.98 -12.22
CA ASP A 200 -1.12 35.08 -12.06
C ASP A 200 -1.56 36.45 -11.52
N ASN A 201 -2.75 36.85 -11.94
CA ASN A 201 -3.53 37.88 -11.29
C ASN A 201 -4.99 37.39 -11.17
N ILE A 202 -5.82 38.09 -10.41
CA ILE A 202 -7.20 37.65 -10.17
C ILE A 202 -8.00 37.52 -11.47
N SER A 203 -7.73 38.39 -12.45
CA SER A 203 -8.37 38.32 -13.77
C SER A 203 -7.98 37.06 -14.54
N SER A 204 -6.70 36.67 -14.51
CA SER A 204 -6.23 35.45 -15.16
C SER A 204 -6.77 34.19 -14.48
N ILE A 205 -6.84 34.17 -13.14
CA ILE A 205 -7.42 33.04 -12.38
C ILE A 205 -8.93 32.95 -12.64
N ALA A 206 -9.65 34.08 -12.60
CA ALA A 206 -11.08 34.14 -12.90
C ALA A 206 -11.38 33.62 -14.32
N SER A 207 -10.62 34.08 -15.31
CA SER A 207 -10.71 33.63 -16.69
C SER A 207 -10.40 32.14 -16.85
N MET A 208 -9.35 31.63 -16.18
CA MET A 208 -8.95 30.23 -16.23
C MET A 208 -10.05 29.28 -15.75
N PHE A 209 -10.76 29.65 -14.69
CA PHE A 209 -11.79 28.79 -14.09
C PHE A 209 -13.23 29.15 -14.47
N GLY A 210 -13.42 30.21 -15.27
CA GLY A 210 -14.77 30.71 -15.60
C GLY A 210 -15.51 31.31 -14.40
N SER A 211 -14.79 31.89 -13.44
CA SER A 211 -15.33 32.56 -12.25
C SER A 211 -15.37 34.09 -12.44
N GLN A 212 -16.02 34.81 -11.52
CA GLN A 212 -16.00 36.27 -11.50
C GLN A 212 -14.93 36.77 -10.53
N GLU A 213 -14.18 37.81 -10.92
CA GLU A 213 -13.13 38.39 -10.08
C GLU A 213 -13.65 38.83 -8.70
N GLN A 214 -14.84 39.42 -8.66
CA GLN A 214 -15.46 39.88 -7.41
C GLN A 214 -15.77 38.69 -6.50
N SER A 215 -16.29 37.58 -7.03
CA SER A 215 -16.58 36.38 -6.24
C SER A 215 -15.32 35.74 -5.65
N ILE A 216 -14.19 35.78 -6.35
CA ILE A 216 -12.90 35.32 -5.79
C ILE A 216 -12.46 36.26 -4.65
N ARG A 217 -12.59 37.58 -4.82
CA ARG A 217 -12.26 38.56 -3.77
C ARG A 217 -13.16 38.45 -2.55
N ASP A 218 -14.45 38.18 -2.74
CA ASP A 218 -15.41 38.06 -1.64
C ASP A 218 -15.07 36.86 -0.73
N VAL A 219 -14.51 35.78 -1.29
CA VAL A 219 -14.17 34.57 -0.54
C VAL A 219 -12.78 34.63 0.11
N ASN A 220 -11.82 35.29 -0.52
CA ASN A 220 -10.40 35.27 -0.13
C ASN A 220 -9.88 36.60 0.43
N GLY A 221 -10.59 37.70 0.21
CA GLY A 221 -10.11 39.06 0.45
C GLY A 221 -9.39 39.67 -0.76
N ASN A 222 -8.73 40.81 -0.55
CA ASN A 222 -8.08 41.58 -1.62
C ASN A 222 -6.56 41.35 -1.76
N ASP A 223 -5.94 40.73 -0.76
CA ASP A 223 -4.49 40.56 -0.69
C ASP A 223 -4.11 39.11 -1.04
N PHE A 224 -3.57 38.93 -2.24
CA PHE A 224 -3.10 37.64 -2.74
C PHE A 224 -1.58 37.63 -2.78
N GLN A 225 -0.94 36.61 -2.20
CA GLN A 225 0.50 36.39 -2.36
C GLN A 225 0.75 35.25 -3.32
N VAL A 226 1.91 35.31 -3.99
CA VAL A 226 2.39 34.20 -4.81
C VAL A 226 2.60 32.99 -3.90
N TYR A 227 2.18 31.81 -4.38
CA TYR A 227 2.18 30.53 -3.67
C TYR A 227 1.15 30.38 -2.54
N ASP A 228 0.30 31.37 -2.31
CA ASP A 228 -0.85 31.17 -1.41
C ASP A 228 -1.98 30.42 -2.13
N PRO A 229 -2.65 29.47 -1.43
CA PRO A 229 -3.86 28.87 -1.94
C PRO A 229 -5.04 29.85 -1.88
N VAL A 230 -5.83 29.88 -2.94
CA VAL A 230 -7.03 30.70 -3.09
C VAL A 230 -8.21 29.82 -3.45
N PHE A 231 -9.39 30.20 -2.97
CA PHE A 231 -10.64 29.50 -3.22
C PHE A 231 -11.39 30.16 -4.38
N VAL A 232 -11.58 29.41 -5.46
CA VAL A 232 -12.23 29.89 -6.67
C VAL A 232 -13.64 29.28 -6.74
N PRO A 233 -14.70 30.07 -6.51
CA PRO A 233 -16.08 29.60 -6.60
C PRO A 233 -16.48 29.42 -8.07
N VAL A 234 -17.04 28.26 -8.42
CA VAL A 234 -17.51 27.98 -9.78
C VAL A 234 -18.89 27.32 -9.77
N THR A 235 -19.68 27.62 -10.81
CA THR A 235 -21.01 27.04 -11.01
C THR A 235 -20.90 25.57 -11.45
N GLN A 236 -19.93 25.28 -12.32
CA GLN A 236 -19.57 23.96 -12.81
C GLN A 236 -18.05 23.92 -12.99
N LEU A 237 -17.44 22.73 -12.87
CA LEU A 237 -16.01 22.59 -13.14
C LEU A 237 -15.72 22.92 -14.62
N PRO A 238 -14.70 23.75 -14.91
CA PRO A 238 -14.29 24.01 -16.27
C PRO A 238 -13.67 22.76 -16.89
N VAL A 239 -13.80 22.58 -18.20
CA VAL A 239 -13.16 21.47 -18.90
C VAL A 239 -11.68 21.77 -19.06
N LEU A 240 -10.81 20.96 -18.46
CA LEU A 240 -9.37 21.11 -18.62
C LEU A 240 -8.92 20.65 -20.01
N SER A 241 -8.09 21.47 -20.66
CA SER A 241 -7.40 21.12 -21.90
C SER A 241 -6.29 20.12 -21.59
N GLN A 242 -6.42 18.89 -22.09
CA GLN A 242 -5.43 17.83 -21.90
C GLN A 242 -4.47 17.75 -23.10
N PRO A 243 -3.15 17.58 -22.90
CA PRO A 243 -2.19 17.44 -23.98
C PRO A 243 -2.46 16.17 -24.80
N SER A 244 -2.40 16.29 -26.13
CA SER A 244 -2.65 15.15 -27.05
C SER A 244 -1.44 14.22 -27.07
N VAL A 245 -1.63 12.96 -26.67
CA VAL A 245 -0.59 11.93 -26.74
C VAL A 245 -0.47 11.47 -28.20
N VAL A 246 0.59 11.91 -28.90
CA VAL A 246 0.95 11.37 -30.21
C VAL A 246 1.69 10.04 -29.99
N PRO A 247 1.21 8.90 -30.50
CA PRO A 247 1.91 7.62 -30.37
C PRO A 247 3.26 7.69 -31.08
N SER A 248 4.33 7.37 -30.35
CA SER A 248 5.70 7.37 -30.87
C SER A 248 5.91 6.23 -31.88
N PRO A 249 6.67 6.43 -32.99
CA PRO A 249 6.99 5.36 -33.93
C PRO A 249 7.94 4.32 -33.30
N PRO A 250 7.92 3.05 -33.77
CA PRO A 250 8.83 2.02 -33.30
C PRO A 250 10.30 2.33 -33.67
N PRO A 251 11.28 1.91 -32.85
CA PRO A 251 12.69 2.17 -33.11
C PRO A 251 13.20 1.38 -34.34
N PRO A 252 14.01 1.99 -35.23
CA PRO A 252 14.65 1.26 -36.31
C PRO A 252 15.76 0.34 -35.80
N ALA A 253 15.90 -0.80 -36.49
CA ALA A 253 16.90 -1.82 -36.23
C ALA A 253 18.35 -1.33 -36.37
N THR A 254 19.21 -1.97 -35.58
CA THR A 254 20.67 -1.96 -35.58
C THR A 254 21.32 -1.83 -36.96
N ALA A 255 22.22 -0.86 -37.10
CA ALA A 255 23.26 -0.85 -38.12
C ALA A 255 24.62 -0.57 -37.46
N THR A 256 25.58 -1.43 -37.75
CA THR A 256 26.99 -1.41 -37.40
C THR A 256 27.81 -0.44 -38.26
N ALA A 257 28.77 0.30 -37.67
CA ALA A 257 29.98 0.85 -38.29
C ALA A 257 30.86 1.47 -37.16
N SER A 258 31.97 0.85 -36.75
CA SER A 258 33.36 0.99 -37.25
C SER A 258 34.08 2.29 -36.83
N ASP A 259 35.13 2.08 -36.02
CA ASP A 259 36.42 2.80 -35.86
C ASP A 259 36.65 4.08 -36.69
N ASP A 260 37.07 5.19 -36.05
CA ASP A 260 38.48 5.63 -36.04
C ASP A 260 38.69 6.90 -35.15
N ASP A 261 39.94 7.03 -34.70
CA ASP A 261 40.60 7.87 -33.70
C ASP A 261 40.53 9.41 -33.86
N ARG A 262 40.65 10.12 -32.73
CA ARG A 262 41.53 11.31 -32.57
C ARG A 262 41.62 11.80 -31.12
N THR A 263 42.61 11.24 -30.42
CA THR A 263 43.57 11.94 -29.54
C THR A 263 43.40 13.46 -29.32
N GLY A 264 43.33 13.85 -28.04
CA GLY A 264 43.95 15.08 -27.53
C GLY A 264 43.08 15.96 -26.64
N THR A 265 42.95 15.66 -25.34
CA THR A 265 42.86 16.66 -24.24
C THR A 265 43.15 15.97 -22.90
N VAL A 266 44.42 15.67 -22.63
CA VAL A 266 44.92 15.33 -21.28
C VAL A 266 46.01 16.33 -20.91
N ARG A 267 45.59 17.45 -20.31
CA ARG A 267 46.39 18.26 -19.37
C ARG A 267 45.51 19.29 -18.66
N GLY A 268 44.63 18.84 -17.76
CA GLY A 268 43.75 19.73 -17.01
C GLY A 268 43.11 19.14 -15.76
N LEU A 269 43.55 17.98 -15.27
CA LEU A 269 42.85 17.24 -14.20
C LEU A 269 43.78 16.75 -13.08
N GLY A 270 44.81 17.56 -12.77
CA GLY A 270 45.78 17.24 -11.69
C GLY A 270 45.74 18.16 -10.46
N ILE A 271 45.03 19.30 -10.51
CA ILE A 271 45.10 20.31 -9.44
C ILE A 271 43.76 20.49 -8.69
N GLY A 272 42.62 20.13 -9.31
CA GLY A 272 41.30 20.24 -8.66
C GLY A 272 41.01 19.17 -7.60
N LEU A 273 41.58 17.97 -7.71
CA LEU A 273 41.29 16.87 -6.78
C LEU A 273 42.02 17.00 -5.44
N GLY A 274 43.18 17.66 -5.40
CA GLY A 274 43.95 17.86 -4.18
C GLY A 274 43.33 18.85 -3.20
N VAL A 275 42.74 19.94 -3.71
CA VAL A 275 42.13 20.99 -2.88
C VAL A 275 40.83 20.50 -2.25
N THR A 276 40.05 19.73 -3.01
CA THR A 276 38.75 19.19 -2.55
C THR A 276 38.95 18.09 -1.50
N GLY A 277 39.96 17.23 -1.67
CA GLY A 277 40.31 16.21 -0.68
C GLY A 277 40.83 16.79 0.64
N PHE A 278 41.65 17.84 0.59
CA PHE A 278 42.19 18.47 1.80
C PHE A 278 41.11 19.21 2.61
N LEU A 279 40.15 19.85 1.93
CA LEU A 279 39.02 20.51 2.59
C LEU A 279 38.07 19.52 3.28
N LEU A 280 37.82 18.35 2.67
CA LEU A 280 36.99 17.31 3.28
C LEU A 280 37.62 16.75 4.56
N ILE A 281 38.94 16.55 4.58
CA ILE A 281 39.66 16.06 5.76
C ILE A 281 39.58 17.08 6.91
N LEU A 282 39.71 18.38 6.61
CA LEU A 282 39.57 19.44 7.62
C LEU A 282 38.15 19.55 8.19
N VAL A 283 37.12 19.40 7.35
CA VAL A 283 35.72 19.43 7.80
C VAL A 283 35.39 18.21 8.66
N THR A 284 35.85 17.01 8.28
CA THR A 284 35.66 15.80 9.10
C THR A 284 36.43 15.88 10.41
N GLY A 285 37.66 16.41 10.40
CA GLY A 285 38.45 16.62 11.62
C GLY A 285 37.79 17.62 12.57
N PHE A 286 37.20 18.69 12.03
CA PHE A 286 36.47 19.68 12.81
C PHE A 286 35.17 19.12 13.39
N TRP A 287 34.45 18.28 12.63
CA TRP A 287 33.24 17.58 13.11
C TRP A 287 33.54 16.61 14.26
N VAL A 288 34.59 15.79 14.14
CA VAL A 288 35.00 14.85 15.19
C VAL A 288 35.53 15.60 16.42
N TYR A 289 36.31 16.67 16.23
CA TYR A 289 36.75 17.55 17.31
C TYR A 289 35.58 18.16 18.09
N ARG A 290 34.50 18.54 17.38
CA ARG A 290 33.27 19.11 17.96
C ARG A 290 32.45 18.06 18.74
N GLU A 291 32.35 16.83 18.26
CA GLU A 291 31.69 15.73 18.97
C GLU A 291 32.42 15.33 20.26
N VAL A 292 33.76 15.29 20.23
CA VAL A 292 34.59 14.88 21.38
C VAL A 292 34.60 15.97 22.48
N LEU A 293 34.51 17.25 22.12
CA LEU A 293 34.35 18.36 23.08
C LEU A 293 32.94 18.45 23.69
N LEU A 294 31.89 18.08 22.93
CA LEU A 294 30.50 18.12 23.41
C LEU A 294 30.11 16.90 24.26
N LYS A 295 30.80 15.77 24.13
CA LYS A 295 30.64 14.59 25.01
C LYS A 295 31.32 14.72 26.38
N GLY A 296 31.88 15.89 26.71
CA GLY A 296 32.52 16.17 28.01
C GLY A 296 31.60 16.62 29.14
N ARG A 297 30.30 16.88 28.91
CA ARG A 297 29.39 17.35 29.98
C ARG A 297 27.92 17.01 29.71
N VAL A 298 27.50 15.75 29.85
CA VAL A 298 26.17 15.34 30.39
C VAL A 298 26.30 13.84 30.70
N TRP A 299 26.83 13.52 31.88
CA TRP A 299 26.83 12.17 32.46
C TRP A 299 26.37 12.21 33.92
N LEU A 300 25.42 13.08 34.23
CA LEU A 300 24.69 13.10 35.49
C LEU A 300 23.27 13.61 35.21
N VAL A 301 22.29 12.95 35.81
CA VAL A 301 20.84 13.24 35.78
C VAL A 301 20.07 12.61 34.61
N ARG A 302 19.87 11.28 34.69
CA ARG A 302 18.59 10.67 34.28
C ARG A 302 18.35 9.36 35.02
N ASP A 303 18.09 9.48 36.31
CA ASP A 303 17.56 8.40 37.13
C ASP A 303 16.56 9.01 38.12
N GLU A 304 15.34 9.33 37.65
CA GLU A 304 14.19 9.63 38.56
C GLU A 304 12.80 9.80 37.91
N GLU A 305 12.50 9.25 36.71
CA GLU A 305 11.14 9.42 36.14
C GLU A 305 10.50 8.16 35.55
N ASN A 306 10.95 6.98 35.99
CA ASN A 306 10.39 5.69 35.59
C ASN A 306 9.41 5.06 36.61
N GLN A 307 8.77 5.85 37.48
CA GLN A 307 7.84 5.32 38.50
C GLN A 307 6.45 5.99 38.58
N LYS A 308 5.97 6.69 37.55
CA LYS A 308 4.66 7.40 37.65
C LYS A 308 3.64 7.23 36.52
N LYS A 309 3.75 6.22 35.64
CA LYS A 309 2.67 5.88 34.69
C LYS A 309 2.28 4.40 34.70
N GLN A 310 2.23 3.81 35.88
CA GLN A 310 1.61 2.51 36.13
C GLN A 310 0.64 2.61 37.30
N LYS A 311 -0.36 3.48 37.18
CA LYS A 311 -1.55 3.56 38.05
C LYS A 311 -2.55 4.54 37.43
N ASN A 312 -3.38 4.03 36.53
CA ASN A 312 -4.79 4.45 36.33
C ASN A 312 -5.38 3.61 35.19
N ASN A 313 -5.76 2.37 35.52
CA ASN A 313 -6.73 1.59 34.78
C ASN A 313 -7.68 1.00 35.83
N MET A 314 -8.88 1.58 35.99
CA MET A 314 -10.00 0.94 36.68
C MET A 314 -11.31 1.77 36.57
N TYR A 315 -12.39 1.12 36.08
CA TYR A 315 -13.84 1.46 36.16
C TYR A 315 -14.37 2.58 35.22
N MET A 316 -15.53 2.54 34.55
CA MET A 316 -16.74 1.69 34.35
C MET A 316 -17.39 2.25 33.03
N GLY A 317 -18.04 1.50 32.13
CA GLY A 317 -19.34 0.84 32.31
C GLY A 317 -20.48 1.58 31.55
N GLY A 318 -20.95 0.99 30.44
CA GLY A 318 -22.33 1.01 29.89
C GLY A 318 -23.09 2.30 29.57
N LYS A 319 -23.57 2.42 28.31
CA LYS A 319 -24.96 2.78 27.98
C LYS A 319 -25.29 2.57 26.49
N GLU A 320 -26.28 1.72 26.25
CA GLU A 320 -27.00 1.60 24.98
C GLU A 320 -28.05 2.70 24.82
N GLY A 321 -28.43 2.97 23.57
CA GLY A 321 -29.79 3.40 23.23
C GLY A 321 -29.89 4.58 22.25
N LYS A 322 -30.63 4.33 21.15
CA LYS A 322 -31.15 5.24 20.10
C LYS A 322 -30.21 5.56 18.93
N GLY A 323 -30.36 4.80 17.86
CA GLY A 323 -29.84 5.17 16.54
C GLY A 323 -30.29 4.31 15.35
N ASN A 324 -31.43 3.59 15.41
CA ASN A 324 -31.77 2.63 14.34
C ASN A 324 -31.99 3.29 12.97
N LYS A 325 -32.82 4.35 12.87
CA LYS A 325 -33.18 4.90 11.55
C LYS A 325 -32.06 5.60 10.76
N GLU A 326 -30.99 6.03 11.42
CA GLU A 326 -29.86 6.72 10.76
C GLU A 326 -28.71 5.74 10.44
N ARG A 327 -28.68 4.57 11.09
CA ARG A 327 -27.76 3.47 10.74
C ARG A 327 -28.22 2.74 9.49
N ASP A 328 -29.51 2.45 9.36
CA ASP A 328 -30.08 1.68 8.23
C ASP A 328 -29.82 2.39 6.88
N LEU A 329 -29.90 3.73 6.85
CA LEU A 329 -29.64 4.55 5.66
C LEU A 329 -28.15 4.63 5.26
N ASN A 330 -27.23 4.61 6.24
CA ASN A 330 -25.78 4.51 5.98
C ASN A 330 -25.34 3.07 5.64
N LEU A 331 -26.13 2.06 6.05
CA LEU A 331 -25.87 0.63 5.85
C LEU A 331 -25.96 0.25 4.37
N MET A 332 -27.08 0.61 3.73
CA MET A 332 -27.34 0.34 2.32
C MET A 332 -26.46 1.20 1.40
N ALA A 333 -26.08 2.41 1.82
CA ALA A 333 -25.19 3.27 1.05
C ALA A 333 -23.77 2.70 0.89
N ASN A 334 -23.24 2.00 1.91
CA ASN A 334 -21.89 1.40 1.88
C ASN A 334 -21.83 0.07 1.12
N VAL A 335 -22.96 -0.63 0.98
CA VAL A 335 -23.06 -1.92 0.26
C VAL A 335 -23.76 -1.75 -1.09
N SER A 336 -24.22 -0.53 -1.42
CA SER A 336 -24.87 -0.18 -2.69
C SER A 336 -24.05 -0.62 -3.90
N ASP A 337 -22.72 -0.47 -3.84
CA ASP A 337 -21.81 -0.88 -4.92
C ASP A 337 -21.70 -2.42 -5.06
N CYS A 338 -22.15 -3.19 -4.06
CA CYS A 338 -22.14 -4.66 -4.03
C CYS A 338 -23.44 -5.29 -4.57
N LEU A 339 -24.56 -4.56 -4.50
CA LEU A 339 -25.89 -5.07 -4.84
C LEU A 339 -26.02 -5.50 -6.30
N ASP A 340 -25.24 -4.90 -7.21
CA ASP A 340 -25.30 -5.20 -8.64
C ASP A 340 -24.53 -6.48 -9.03
N LYS A 341 -23.67 -7.03 -8.15
CA LYS A 341 -22.76 -8.15 -8.48
C LYS A 341 -23.08 -9.45 -7.73
N TYR A 342 -23.64 -9.38 -6.53
CA TYR A 342 -23.82 -10.54 -5.65
C TYR A 342 -25.28 -10.70 -5.24
N ARG A 343 -25.72 -11.95 -5.03
CA ARG A 343 -27.07 -12.23 -4.53
C ARG A 343 -27.20 -11.72 -3.09
N VAL A 344 -28.26 -10.98 -2.83
CA VAL A 344 -28.69 -10.65 -1.47
C VAL A 344 -29.63 -11.75 -1.01
N PHE A 345 -29.21 -12.53 -0.02
CA PHE A 345 -30.00 -13.60 0.57
C PHE A 345 -30.89 -13.04 1.69
N GLY A 346 -32.06 -13.66 1.88
CA GLY A 346 -32.92 -13.34 3.04
C GLY A 346 -32.39 -13.98 4.31
N PHE A 347 -32.58 -13.34 5.46
CA PHE A 347 -32.17 -13.95 6.74
C PHE A 347 -32.94 -15.25 7.03
N ASP A 348 -34.26 -15.23 6.82
CA ASP A 348 -35.12 -16.42 6.98
C ASP A 348 -34.67 -17.59 6.09
N GLU A 349 -34.20 -17.28 4.88
CA GLU A 349 -33.66 -18.27 3.94
C GLU A 349 -32.37 -18.91 4.47
N LEU A 350 -31.46 -18.12 5.07
CA LEU A 350 -30.26 -18.67 5.70
C LEU A 350 -30.57 -19.45 6.98
N LEU A 351 -31.58 -19.00 7.73
CA LEU A 351 -32.03 -19.65 8.96
C LEU A 351 -32.60 -21.04 8.65
N ASP A 352 -33.50 -21.13 7.67
CA ASP A 352 -34.08 -22.40 7.21
C ASP A 352 -33.00 -23.32 6.63
N ALA A 353 -32.08 -22.78 5.82
CA ALA A 353 -31.01 -23.55 5.21
C ALA A 353 -30.03 -24.18 6.21
N THR A 354 -29.92 -23.62 7.41
CA THR A 354 -28.97 -24.04 8.45
C THR A 354 -29.63 -24.69 9.67
N ASP A 355 -30.93 -25.02 9.57
CA ASP A 355 -31.75 -25.52 10.69
C ASP A 355 -31.66 -24.64 11.94
N GLY A 356 -31.73 -23.32 11.75
CA GLY A 356 -31.59 -22.35 12.83
C GLY A 356 -30.15 -22.13 13.31
N PHE A 357 -29.16 -22.32 12.42
CA PHE A 357 -27.72 -22.34 12.76
C PHE A 357 -27.36 -23.40 13.82
N ASP A 358 -27.93 -24.61 13.67
CA ASP A 358 -27.67 -25.73 14.58
C ASP A 358 -26.19 -26.17 14.56
N GLU A 359 -25.72 -26.71 15.69
CA GLU A 359 -24.34 -27.21 15.80
C GLU A 359 -24.04 -28.35 14.82
N SER A 360 -25.04 -29.12 14.39
CA SER A 360 -24.87 -30.18 13.38
C SER A 360 -24.51 -29.65 11.99
N CYS A 361 -24.85 -28.39 11.70
CA CYS A 361 -24.48 -27.70 10.47
C CYS A 361 -23.14 -26.96 10.60
N LEU A 362 -22.53 -26.89 11.79
CA LEU A 362 -21.28 -26.18 11.99
C LEU A 362 -20.11 -26.89 11.30
N ILE A 363 -19.46 -26.21 10.36
CA ILE A 363 -18.25 -26.70 9.70
C ILE A 363 -17.05 -26.38 10.59
N GLN A 364 -16.85 -25.09 10.87
CA GLN A 364 -15.74 -24.61 11.70
C GLN A 364 -15.97 -23.17 12.15
N GLY A 365 -15.67 -22.87 13.41
CA GLY A 365 -15.69 -21.50 13.93
C GLY A 365 -17.08 -20.88 13.90
N SER A 366 -17.33 -20.01 12.92
CA SER A 366 -18.64 -19.38 12.67
C SER A 366 -19.19 -19.68 11.27
N VAL A 367 -18.71 -20.76 10.63
CA VAL A 367 -19.12 -21.17 9.29
C VAL A 367 -20.02 -22.39 9.38
N TYR A 368 -21.21 -22.28 8.79
CA TYR A 368 -22.24 -23.31 8.76
C TYR A 368 -22.43 -23.82 7.34
N LYS A 369 -22.75 -25.11 7.20
CA LYS A 369 -23.23 -25.69 5.95
C LYS A 369 -24.72 -25.41 5.86
N GLY A 370 -25.19 -24.94 4.71
CA GLY A 370 -26.62 -24.81 4.45
C GLY A 370 -26.99 -25.16 3.01
N GLU A 371 -28.24 -25.55 2.80
CA GLU A 371 -28.77 -25.88 1.48
C GLU A 371 -29.89 -24.90 1.10
N ILE A 372 -29.73 -24.20 -0.03
CA ILE A 372 -30.66 -23.19 -0.53
C ILE A 372 -30.96 -23.52 -1.98
N ASP A 373 -32.24 -23.65 -2.34
CA ASP A 373 -32.68 -23.99 -3.70
C ASP A 373 -32.05 -25.29 -4.28
N GLY A 374 -31.65 -26.23 -3.41
CA GLY A 374 -30.99 -27.49 -3.79
C GLY A 374 -29.47 -27.37 -3.99
N GLU A 375 -28.90 -26.19 -3.77
CA GLU A 375 -27.46 -25.92 -3.83
C GLU A 375 -26.88 -25.80 -2.42
N VAL A 376 -25.69 -26.36 -2.21
CA VAL A 376 -25.02 -26.34 -0.90
C VAL A 376 -24.05 -25.18 -0.79
N TYR A 377 -24.13 -24.43 0.31
CA TYR A 377 -23.34 -23.25 0.59
C TYR A 377 -22.60 -23.36 1.94
N ALA A 378 -21.52 -22.58 2.04
CA ALA A 378 -20.84 -22.30 3.31
C ALA A 378 -21.21 -20.88 3.77
N ILE A 379 -21.94 -20.79 4.89
CA ILE A 379 -22.51 -19.55 5.43
C ILE A 379 -21.70 -19.12 6.64
N LYS A 380 -20.92 -18.05 6.50
CA LYS A 380 -20.10 -17.49 7.58
C LYS A 380 -20.86 -16.39 8.32
N LYS A 381 -21.21 -16.65 9.57
CA LYS A 381 -21.78 -15.67 10.50
C LYS A 381 -20.68 -14.76 11.04
N MET A 382 -20.86 -13.45 10.97
CA MET A 382 -19.91 -12.47 11.49
C MET A 382 -20.58 -11.22 12.06
N LYS A 383 -20.02 -10.70 13.16
CA LYS A 383 -20.42 -9.40 13.73
C LYS A 383 -20.08 -8.27 12.76
N TRP A 384 -20.88 -7.21 12.70
CA TRP A 384 -20.73 -6.10 11.75
C TRP A 384 -19.32 -5.46 11.72
N ASN A 385 -18.48 -5.98 10.82
CA ASN A 385 -17.23 -5.41 10.30
C ASN A 385 -16.87 -6.06 8.95
N ALA A 386 -17.88 -6.54 8.21
CA ALA A 386 -17.70 -7.30 6.96
C ALA A 386 -17.28 -6.43 5.76
N TYR A 387 -17.29 -5.11 5.92
CA TYR A 387 -17.07 -4.17 4.83
C TYR A 387 -15.73 -4.37 4.12
N GLU A 388 -14.64 -4.54 4.87
CA GLU A 388 -13.32 -4.74 4.25
C GLU A 388 -13.18 -6.11 3.56
N GLU A 389 -13.71 -7.18 4.16
CA GLU A 389 -13.74 -8.51 3.54
C GLU A 389 -14.60 -8.49 2.26
N LEU A 390 -15.80 -7.90 2.31
CA LEU A 390 -16.71 -7.77 1.17
C LEU A 390 -16.08 -6.92 0.04
N LYS A 391 -15.44 -5.80 0.38
CA LYS A 391 -14.74 -4.90 -0.57
C LYS A 391 -13.55 -5.58 -1.26
N ILE A 392 -12.86 -6.49 -0.56
CA ILE A 392 -11.81 -7.32 -1.14
C ILE A 392 -12.42 -8.39 -2.04
N LEU A 393 -13.42 -9.12 -1.56
CA LEU A 393 -14.08 -10.20 -2.30
C LEU A 393 -14.75 -9.71 -3.58
N GLN A 394 -15.25 -8.46 -3.62
CA GLN A 394 -15.71 -7.81 -4.85
C GLN A 394 -14.66 -7.76 -5.97
N LYS A 395 -13.38 -7.70 -5.60
CA LYS A 395 -12.26 -7.56 -6.54
C LYS A 395 -11.54 -8.87 -6.81
N VAL A 396 -11.86 -9.93 -6.05
CA VAL A 396 -11.20 -11.22 -6.10
C VAL A 396 -12.14 -12.23 -6.74
N ASN A 397 -11.80 -12.70 -7.94
CA ASN A 397 -12.49 -13.80 -8.59
C ASN A 397 -11.49 -14.63 -9.40
N HIS A 398 -11.17 -15.83 -8.92
CA HIS A 398 -10.17 -16.70 -9.52
C HIS A 398 -10.46 -18.16 -9.15
N GLY A 399 -10.11 -19.12 -10.03
CA GLY A 399 -10.41 -20.54 -9.84
C GLY A 399 -9.75 -21.17 -8.60
N ASN A 400 -8.64 -20.60 -8.15
CA ASN A 400 -7.95 -20.99 -6.91
C ASN A 400 -8.34 -20.15 -5.68
N MET A 401 -9.46 -19.42 -5.72
CA MET A 401 -10.05 -18.72 -4.57
C MET A 401 -11.43 -19.29 -4.29
N VAL A 402 -11.84 -19.31 -3.02
CA VAL A 402 -13.23 -19.61 -2.67
C VAL A 402 -14.10 -18.43 -3.11
N LYS A 403 -15.10 -18.72 -3.92
CA LYS A 403 -16.03 -17.76 -4.50
C LYS A 403 -17.08 -17.34 -3.47
N LEU A 404 -17.24 -16.03 -3.31
CA LEU A 404 -18.40 -15.44 -2.64
C LEU A 404 -19.58 -15.48 -3.61
N GLU A 405 -20.70 -16.06 -3.19
CA GLU A 405 -21.94 -16.13 -3.98
C GLU A 405 -22.91 -15.01 -3.59
N GLY A 406 -22.90 -14.62 -2.32
CA GLY A 406 -23.71 -13.52 -1.85
C GLY A 406 -23.51 -13.17 -0.39
N PHE A 407 -24.40 -12.34 0.11
CA PHE A 407 -24.40 -11.93 1.51
C PHE A 407 -25.83 -11.70 1.99
N CYS A 408 -26.01 -11.74 3.30
CA CYS A 408 -27.22 -11.31 3.99
C CYS A 408 -26.83 -10.32 5.08
N ILE A 409 -27.66 -9.30 5.24
CA ILE A 409 -27.54 -8.32 6.33
C ILE A 409 -28.79 -8.48 7.17
N ASP A 410 -28.61 -8.83 8.44
CA ASP A 410 -29.71 -8.87 9.40
C ASP A 410 -29.87 -7.48 10.01
N GLU A 411 -30.96 -6.81 9.63
CA GLU A 411 -31.30 -5.45 10.10
C GLU A 411 -31.64 -5.41 11.59
N GLU A 412 -32.03 -6.54 12.20
CA GLU A 412 -32.45 -6.62 13.60
C GLU A 412 -31.27 -6.87 14.55
N GLU A 413 -30.39 -7.82 14.22
CA GLU A 413 -29.32 -8.30 15.10
C GLU A 413 -27.94 -7.65 14.84
N THR A 414 -27.80 -6.78 13.84
CA THR A 414 -26.51 -6.20 13.39
C THR A 414 -25.47 -7.25 12.95
N ASP A 415 -25.90 -8.46 12.60
CA ASP A 415 -25.03 -9.51 12.07
C ASP A 415 -24.98 -9.45 10.54
N CYS A 416 -23.83 -9.78 9.97
CA CYS A 416 -23.66 -9.97 8.53
C CYS A 416 -23.30 -11.43 8.26
N TYR A 417 -23.84 -11.97 7.19
CA TYR A 417 -23.62 -13.34 6.76
C TYR A 417 -23.01 -13.31 5.36
N LEU A 418 -21.86 -13.96 5.19
CA LEU A 418 -21.24 -14.14 3.87
C LEU A 418 -21.51 -15.56 3.39
N VAL A 419 -22.06 -15.68 2.19
CA VAL A 419 -22.45 -16.96 1.58
C VAL A 419 -21.43 -17.31 0.49
N TYR A 420 -20.68 -18.38 0.72
CA TYR A 420 -19.65 -18.87 -0.18
C TYR A 420 -20.06 -20.18 -0.85
N GLU A 421 -19.42 -20.50 -1.98
CA GLU A 421 -19.47 -21.87 -2.52
C GLU A 421 -19.03 -22.88 -1.45
N TYR A 422 -19.72 -24.02 -1.38
CA TYR A 422 -19.29 -25.14 -0.55
C TYR A 422 -18.21 -25.95 -1.25
N VAL A 423 -17.08 -26.18 -0.56
CA VAL A 423 -15.92 -26.91 -1.10
C VAL A 423 -15.83 -28.29 -0.45
N GLU A 424 -15.96 -29.35 -1.24
CA GLU A 424 -16.47 -30.65 -0.78
C GLU A 424 -15.47 -31.46 0.03
N ASN A 425 -14.18 -31.40 -0.31
CA ASN A 425 -13.16 -32.22 0.35
C ASN A 425 -12.58 -31.56 1.62
N GLY A 426 -13.12 -30.41 2.05
CA GLY A 426 -12.68 -29.72 3.25
C GLY A 426 -11.28 -29.12 3.14
N SER A 427 -10.58 -28.96 4.27
CA SER A 427 -9.30 -28.23 4.33
C SER A 427 -8.07 -29.11 4.11
N LEU A 428 -7.00 -28.55 3.55
CA LEU A 428 -5.71 -29.21 3.39
C LEU A 428 -5.14 -29.67 4.75
N TYR A 429 -5.36 -28.91 5.82
CA TYR A 429 -4.99 -29.31 7.18
C TYR A 429 -5.54 -30.69 7.53
N SER A 430 -6.84 -30.90 7.29
CA SER A 430 -7.50 -32.17 7.57
C SER A 430 -6.95 -33.33 6.73
N TRP A 431 -6.47 -33.06 5.51
CA TRP A 431 -5.88 -34.08 4.65
C TRP A 431 -4.45 -34.47 5.04
N LEU A 432 -3.69 -33.54 5.61
CA LEU A 432 -2.30 -33.78 6.00
C LEU A 432 -2.21 -34.37 7.42
N HIS A 433 -2.97 -33.84 8.36
CA HIS A 433 -2.70 -34.04 9.80
C HIS A 433 -3.73 -34.90 10.52
N GLU A 434 -4.95 -35.00 10.01
CA GLU A 434 -5.95 -35.88 10.60
C GLU A 434 -5.79 -37.35 10.14
N ASP A 435 -6.30 -38.26 10.97
CA ASP A 435 -6.29 -39.68 10.65
C ASP A 435 -7.33 -39.99 9.56
N ARG A 436 -6.83 -40.15 8.33
CA ARG A 436 -7.61 -40.46 7.14
C ARG A 436 -7.10 -41.73 6.50
N LYS A 437 -8.05 -42.53 5.98
CA LYS A 437 -7.76 -43.76 5.24
C LYS A 437 -6.98 -43.50 3.95
N GLU A 438 -7.29 -42.39 3.29
CA GLU A 438 -6.63 -41.96 2.06
C GLU A 438 -5.71 -40.78 2.35
N LYS A 439 -4.48 -40.85 1.84
CA LYS A 439 -3.45 -39.82 1.99
C LYS A 439 -3.14 -39.17 0.64
N LEU A 440 -2.76 -37.90 0.67
CA LEU A 440 -2.40 -37.17 -0.54
C LEU A 440 -1.07 -37.68 -1.10
N ASN A 441 -1.08 -38.14 -2.36
CA ASN A 441 0.14 -38.49 -3.08
C ASN A 441 0.95 -37.26 -3.51
N TRP A 442 2.22 -37.45 -3.86
CA TRP A 442 3.14 -36.36 -4.19
C TRP A 442 2.62 -35.48 -5.34
N ARG A 443 2.11 -36.11 -6.42
CA ARG A 443 1.55 -35.39 -7.57
C ARG A 443 0.43 -34.44 -7.15
N THR A 444 -0.46 -34.90 -6.28
CA THR A 444 -1.58 -34.10 -5.79
C THR A 444 -1.09 -32.96 -4.90
N ARG A 445 -0.11 -33.22 -4.03
CA ARG A 445 0.51 -32.18 -3.18
C ARG A 445 1.20 -31.08 -4.00
N LEU A 446 1.94 -31.46 -5.04
CA LEU A 446 2.58 -30.51 -5.95
C LEU A 446 1.55 -29.67 -6.71
N ARG A 447 0.48 -30.29 -7.21
CA ARG A 447 -0.62 -29.58 -7.87
C ARG A 447 -1.30 -28.58 -6.92
N ILE A 448 -1.55 -28.98 -5.68
CA ILE A 448 -2.07 -28.11 -4.61
C ILE A 448 -1.11 -26.92 -4.39
N ALA A 449 0.20 -27.14 -4.31
CA ALA A 449 1.17 -26.05 -4.17
C ALA A 449 1.10 -25.06 -5.34
N ILE A 450 1.00 -25.54 -6.58
CA ILE A 450 0.87 -24.72 -7.79
C ILE A 450 -0.43 -23.91 -7.76
N ASP A 451 -1.55 -24.55 -7.39
CA ASP A 451 -2.86 -23.90 -7.27
C ASP A 451 -2.83 -22.75 -6.25
N ILE A 452 -2.24 -22.97 -5.07
CA ILE A 452 -2.09 -21.93 -4.05
C ILE A 452 -1.21 -20.79 -4.57
N ALA A 453 -0.09 -21.11 -5.22
CA ALA A 453 0.84 -20.12 -5.75
C ALA A 453 0.18 -19.25 -6.85
N ASN A 454 -0.61 -19.84 -7.74
CA ASN A 454 -1.40 -19.12 -8.74
C ASN A 454 -2.44 -18.21 -8.08
N GLY A 455 -3.12 -18.70 -7.05
CA GLY A 455 -4.06 -17.91 -6.26
C GLY A 455 -3.39 -16.69 -5.61
N LEU A 456 -2.23 -16.88 -4.99
CA LEU A 456 -1.44 -15.79 -4.40
C LEU A 456 -0.94 -14.81 -5.47
N GLN A 457 -0.46 -15.30 -6.61
CA GLN A 457 -0.05 -14.45 -7.74
C GLN A 457 -1.20 -13.56 -8.23
N TYR A 458 -2.41 -14.09 -8.29
CA TYR A 458 -3.58 -13.31 -8.65
C TYR A 458 -3.81 -12.15 -7.67
N ILE A 459 -3.87 -12.42 -6.36
CA ILE A 459 -4.13 -11.36 -5.37
C ILE A 459 -2.94 -10.40 -5.18
N HIS A 460 -1.70 -10.82 -5.43
CA HIS A 460 -0.51 -9.98 -5.28
C HIS A 460 -0.18 -9.13 -6.50
N GLU A 461 -0.48 -9.59 -7.71
CA GLU A 461 -0.04 -8.94 -8.97
C GLU A 461 -1.20 -8.48 -9.86
N HIS A 462 -2.36 -9.13 -9.78
CA HIS A 462 -3.49 -8.91 -10.69
C HIS A 462 -4.66 -8.17 -10.06
N THR A 463 -4.67 -7.99 -8.74
CA THR A 463 -5.64 -7.11 -8.05
C THR A 463 -5.09 -5.70 -7.88
N ARG A 464 -5.97 -4.69 -7.94
CA ARG A 464 -5.62 -3.27 -7.72
C ARG A 464 -6.64 -2.61 -6.78
N PRO A 465 -6.24 -2.17 -5.57
CA PRO A 465 -4.90 -2.32 -4.96
C PRO A 465 -4.55 -3.79 -4.71
N ARG A 466 -3.25 -4.11 -4.62
CA ARG A 466 -2.76 -5.45 -4.27
C ARG A 466 -3.36 -5.87 -2.93
N VAL A 467 -3.71 -7.15 -2.78
CA VAL A 467 -4.30 -7.68 -1.56
C VAL A 467 -3.29 -8.57 -0.85
N VAL A 468 -3.06 -8.33 0.44
CA VAL A 468 -2.27 -9.21 1.31
C VAL A 468 -3.25 -10.02 2.17
N HIS A 469 -3.19 -11.35 2.08
CA HIS A 469 -4.13 -12.25 2.73
C HIS A 469 -3.94 -12.31 4.25
N LYS A 470 -2.68 -12.32 4.72
CA LYS A 470 -2.23 -12.33 6.12
C LYS A 470 -2.55 -13.58 6.94
N ASP A 471 -3.41 -14.47 6.45
CA ASP A 471 -3.73 -15.75 7.13
C ASP A 471 -3.63 -16.95 6.19
N ILE A 472 -2.56 -17.04 5.41
CA ILE A 472 -2.27 -18.24 4.60
C ILE A 472 -1.82 -19.36 5.55
N LYS A 473 -2.58 -20.46 5.57
CA LYS A 473 -2.33 -21.67 6.37
C LYS A 473 -3.11 -22.84 5.80
N SER A 474 -2.69 -24.06 6.10
CA SER A 474 -3.32 -25.28 5.58
C SER A 474 -4.82 -25.42 5.92
N SER A 475 -5.31 -24.82 7.01
CA SER A 475 -6.76 -24.82 7.34
C SER A 475 -7.60 -23.83 6.53
N ASN A 476 -6.97 -22.80 5.94
CA ASN A 476 -7.63 -21.86 5.03
C ASN A 476 -7.41 -22.24 3.54
N ILE A 477 -6.79 -23.39 3.26
CA ILE A 477 -6.72 -23.96 1.90
C ILE A 477 -7.77 -25.06 1.81
N LEU A 478 -8.81 -24.88 1.01
CA LEU A 478 -9.84 -25.88 0.79
C LEU A 478 -9.60 -26.66 -0.50
N LEU A 479 -10.07 -27.90 -0.57
CA LEU A 479 -9.90 -28.79 -1.72
C LEU A 479 -11.25 -29.08 -2.36
N ASP A 480 -11.40 -28.77 -3.65
CA ASP A 480 -12.62 -29.07 -4.41
C ASP A 480 -12.74 -30.56 -4.73
N ALA A 481 -13.87 -30.96 -5.34
CA ALA A 481 -14.12 -32.33 -5.81
C ALA A 481 -13.00 -32.94 -6.66
N ASN A 482 -12.18 -32.13 -7.35
CA ASN A 482 -11.07 -32.57 -8.20
C ASN A 482 -9.70 -32.53 -7.49
N MET A 483 -9.69 -32.30 -6.17
CA MET A 483 -8.48 -32.09 -5.37
C MET A 483 -7.65 -30.92 -5.88
N ARG A 484 -8.31 -29.84 -6.31
CA ARG A 484 -7.69 -28.54 -6.63
C ARG A 484 -7.82 -27.61 -5.43
N ALA A 485 -6.80 -26.79 -5.23
CA ALA A 485 -6.75 -25.93 -4.05
C ALA A 485 -7.44 -24.58 -4.30
N LYS A 486 -8.22 -24.15 -3.29
CA LYS A 486 -8.87 -22.84 -3.22
C LYS A 486 -8.50 -22.14 -1.91
N ILE A 487 -7.99 -20.91 -1.97
CA ILE A 487 -7.69 -20.11 -0.78
C ILE A 487 -9.00 -19.50 -0.25
N ALA A 488 -9.25 -19.68 1.03
CA ALA A 488 -10.42 -19.21 1.75
C ALA A 488 -10.07 -18.18 2.83
N ASN A 489 -11.11 -17.53 3.37
CA ASN A 489 -11.06 -16.67 4.56
C ASN A 489 -10.25 -15.37 4.39
N PHE A 490 -10.89 -14.36 3.80
CA PHE A 490 -10.33 -13.02 3.61
C PHE A 490 -10.57 -12.08 4.81
N GLY A 491 -11.05 -12.59 5.94
CA GLY A 491 -11.43 -11.76 7.09
C GLY A 491 -10.27 -10.99 7.74
N LEU A 492 -9.02 -11.42 7.53
CA LEU A 492 -7.83 -10.71 7.98
C LEU A 492 -7.09 -9.97 6.85
N ALA A 493 -7.56 -10.13 5.61
CA ALA A 493 -6.92 -9.59 4.43
C ALA A 493 -6.97 -8.06 4.41
N LYS A 494 -6.01 -7.44 3.72
CA LYS A 494 -5.92 -5.99 3.61
C LYS A 494 -5.60 -5.60 2.18
N SER A 495 -6.31 -4.59 1.67
CA SER A 495 -5.98 -3.97 0.38
C SER A 495 -4.90 -2.90 0.58
N GLY A 496 -3.87 -2.91 -0.26
CA GLY A 496 -2.68 -2.08 -0.15
C GLY A 496 -1.49 -2.79 0.52
N MET A 497 -0.29 -2.27 0.31
CA MET A 497 0.97 -2.79 0.86
C MET A 497 1.71 -1.71 1.67
N ASN A 498 2.69 -2.13 2.46
CA ASN A 498 3.62 -1.28 3.22
C ASN A 498 2.95 -0.42 4.30
N ALA A 499 1.82 -0.89 4.82
CA ALA A 499 1.24 -0.35 6.04
C ALA A 499 1.97 -0.94 7.25
N ILE A 500 2.43 -0.09 8.17
CA ILE A 500 2.88 -0.52 9.49
C ILE A 500 1.65 -0.59 10.39
N THR A 501 1.45 -1.71 11.08
CA THR A 501 0.35 -1.91 12.02
C THR A 501 0.86 -2.33 13.39
N MET A 502 0.34 -1.70 14.44
CA MET A 502 0.54 -2.17 15.82
C MET A 502 -0.35 -3.37 16.16
N HIS A 503 -1.35 -3.65 15.33
CA HIS A 503 -2.24 -4.80 15.45
C HIS A 503 -1.78 -5.92 14.52
N ILE A 504 -0.96 -6.82 15.06
CA ILE A 504 -0.53 -8.03 14.38
C ILE A 504 -1.64 -9.08 14.49
N VAL A 505 -2.08 -9.59 13.35
CA VAL A 505 -3.13 -10.62 13.26
C VAL A 505 -2.68 -11.71 12.30
N GLY A 506 -3.02 -12.96 12.60
CA GLY A 506 -2.63 -14.12 11.81
C GLY A 506 -2.47 -15.33 12.71
N THR A 507 -2.15 -16.47 12.11
CA THR A 507 -2.02 -17.73 12.85
C THR A 507 -0.57 -18.01 13.23
N GLN A 508 -0.32 -18.25 14.52
CA GLN A 508 1.00 -18.65 15.02
C GLN A 508 1.55 -19.84 14.22
N GLY A 509 2.86 -19.85 13.98
CA GLY A 509 3.51 -20.84 13.10
C GLY A 509 3.65 -20.40 11.65
N TYR A 510 2.73 -19.55 11.16
CA TYR A 510 2.73 -19.03 9.79
C TYR A 510 3.18 -17.57 9.69
N ILE A 511 3.19 -16.84 10.81
CA ILE A 511 3.50 -15.41 10.85
C ILE A 511 5.00 -15.19 10.58
N ALA A 512 5.29 -14.30 9.63
CA ALA A 512 6.64 -13.89 9.28
C ALA A 512 7.33 -13.09 10.42
N PRO A 513 8.65 -13.26 10.64
CA PRO A 513 9.35 -12.66 11.77
C PRO A 513 9.35 -11.12 11.75
N GLU A 514 9.48 -10.51 10.58
CA GLU A 514 9.41 -9.05 10.41
C GLU A 514 8.01 -8.49 10.68
N TYR A 515 6.96 -9.30 10.48
CA TYR A 515 5.61 -8.87 10.80
C TYR A 515 5.41 -8.81 12.32
N LEU A 516 6.01 -9.75 13.07
CA LEU A 516 6.02 -9.72 14.54
C LEU A 516 6.88 -8.58 15.11
N ALA A 517 8.04 -8.34 14.51
CA ALA A 517 9.00 -7.35 15.00
C ALA A 517 8.59 -5.92 14.66
N ASP A 518 8.22 -5.68 13.41
CA ASP A 518 8.11 -4.33 12.84
C ASP A 518 6.68 -3.97 12.43
N GLY A 519 5.73 -4.92 12.50
CA GLY A 519 4.34 -4.69 12.11
C GLY A 519 4.15 -4.43 10.61
N VAL A 520 5.15 -4.72 9.77
CA VAL A 520 5.14 -4.43 8.34
C VAL A 520 4.23 -5.40 7.60
N VAL A 521 3.18 -4.87 6.96
CA VAL A 521 2.29 -5.64 6.07
C VAL A 521 2.77 -5.53 4.63
N SER A 522 3.13 -6.67 4.03
CA SER A 522 3.55 -6.80 2.64
C SER A 522 3.19 -8.17 2.08
N THR A 523 3.17 -8.31 0.75
CA THR A 523 3.00 -9.60 0.07
C THR A 523 4.06 -10.63 0.46
N LYS A 524 5.21 -10.18 0.99
CA LYS A 524 6.26 -11.06 1.50
C LYS A 524 5.86 -11.79 2.78
N ASN A 525 4.88 -11.30 3.54
CA ASN A 525 4.33 -12.04 4.67
C ASN A 525 3.58 -13.29 4.18
N ASP A 526 2.73 -13.15 3.16
CA ASP A 526 2.01 -14.28 2.55
C ASP A 526 2.98 -15.29 1.89
N VAL A 527 4.06 -14.81 1.27
CA VAL A 527 5.11 -15.68 0.72
C VAL A 527 5.77 -16.52 1.82
N PHE A 528 6.05 -15.93 2.98
CA PHE A 528 6.61 -16.66 4.12
C PHE A 528 5.62 -17.73 4.62
N SER A 529 4.36 -17.35 4.82
CA SER A 529 3.30 -18.28 5.25
C SER A 529 3.10 -19.41 4.24
N PHE A 530 3.18 -19.12 2.94
CA PHE A 530 3.16 -20.14 1.88
C PHE A 530 4.37 -21.08 1.96
N GLY A 531 5.55 -20.57 2.27
CA GLY A 531 6.74 -21.38 2.56
C GLY A 531 6.50 -22.40 3.67
N VAL A 532 5.78 -22.03 4.72
CA VAL A 532 5.38 -22.97 5.79
C VAL A 532 4.43 -24.04 5.26
N VAL A 533 3.43 -23.67 4.44
CA VAL A 533 2.51 -24.64 3.82
C VAL A 533 3.25 -25.63 2.89
N LEU A 534 4.26 -25.15 2.15
CA LEU A 534 5.12 -26.05 1.36
C LEU A 534 5.86 -27.05 2.24
N LEU A 535 6.36 -26.64 3.42
CA LEU A 535 6.97 -27.57 4.37
C LEU A 535 5.97 -28.60 4.91
N GLU A 536 4.73 -28.19 5.20
CA GLU A 536 3.66 -29.12 5.60
C GLU A 536 3.39 -30.15 4.50
N LEU A 537 3.28 -29.71 3.24
CA LEU A 537 3.06 -30.60 2.10
C LEU A 537 4.19 -31.63 1.93
N VAL A 538 5.44 -31.23 2.15
CA VAL A 538 6.62 -32.09 1.95
C VAL A 538 6.87 -33.03 3.15
N SER A 539 6.57 -32.59 4.37
CA SER A 539 6.86 -33.35 5.60
C SER A 539 5.66 -34.10 6.20
N GLY A 540 4.44 -33.70 5.88
CA GLY A 540 3.23 -34.18 6.55
C GLY A 540 3.17 -33.80 8.03
N LYS A 541 3.90 -32.76 8.47
CA LYS A 541 3.96 -32.30 9.87
C LYS A 541 3.22 -30.97 10.03
N GLU A 542 2.62 -30.78 11.19
CA GLU A 542 1.96 -29.52 11.53
C GLU A 542 2.94 -28.35 11.66
N ALA A 543 2.46 -27.14 11.40
CA ALA A 543 3.27 -25.92 11.49
C ALA A 543 3.80 -25.64 12.92
N ILE A 544 3.11 -26.17 13.94
CA ILE A 544 3.54 -26.18 15.34
C ILE A 544 3.37 -27.61 15.85
N ASP A 545 4.43 -28.20 16.42
CA ASP A 545 4.34 -29.53 17.03
C ASP A 545 3.70 -29.49 18.44
N ASP A 546 3.42 -30.66 19.01
CA ASP A 546 2.85 -30.80 20.37
C ASP A 546 3.68 -30.14 21.48
N LYS A 547 4.94 -29.82 21.20
CA LYS A 547 5.89 -29.18 22.13
C LYS A 547 6.00 -27.67 21.89
N GLY A 548 5.23 -27.11 20.94
CA GLY A 548 5.26 -25.70 20.58
C GLY A 548 6.40 -25.29 19.65
N ASN A 549 7.14 -26.25 19.07
CA ASN A 549 8.22 -25.93 18.13
C ASN A 549 7.65 -25.62 16.75
N LEU A 550 8.20 -24.59 16.13
CA LEU A 550 7.80 -24.16 14.79
C LEU A 550 8.45 -25.02 13.71
N LEU A 551 7.64 -25.53 12.78
CA LEU A 551 8.08 -26.40 11.68
C LEU A 551 9.20 -25.76 10.86
N TRP A 552 9.05 -24.48 10.51
CA TRP A 552 10.03 -23.75 9.72
C TRP A 552 11.39 -23.59 10.44
N VAL A 553 11.40 -23.50 11.77
CA VAL A 553 12.65 -23.47 12.56
C VAL A 553 13.32 -24.84 12.52
N SER A 554 12.55 -25.92 12.68
CA SER A 554 13.05 -27.29 12.57
C SER A 554 13.63 -27.57 11.18
N ALA A 555 12.94 -27.14 10.12
CA ALA A 555 13.39 -27.25 8.74
C ALA A 555 14.73 -26.54 8.55
N LEU A 556 14.84 -25.24 8.86
CA LEU A 556 16.11 -24.50 8.69
C LEU A 556 17.28 -25.17 9.41
N ARG A 557 17.10 -25.65 10.65
CA ARG A 557 18.13 -26.39 11.40
C ARG A 557 18.49 -27.74 10.77
N THR A 558 17.55 -28.38 10.10
CA THR A 558 17.77 -29.66 9.42
C THR A 558 18.63 -29.47 8.18
N PHE A 559 18.51 -28.32 7.51
CA PHE A 559 19.19 -28.02 6.25
C PHE A 559 20.49 -27.19 6.40
N GLU A 560 20.72 -26.55 7.55
CA GLU A 560 22.00 -25.92 7.93
C GLU A 560 23.03 -26.97 8.39
N VAL A 561 23.43 -27.88 7.49
CA VAL A 561 24.46 -28.90 7.77
C VAL A 561 25.46 -28.97 6.61
N ASP A 562 26.74 -28.77 6.89
CA ASP A 562 27.81 -28.75 5.87
C ASP A 562 28.13 -30.14 5.28
N ASN A 563 27.77 -31.22 6.00
CA ASN A 563 27.97 -32.58 5.55
C ASN A 563 26.75 -33.09 4.76
N GLU A 564 26.92 -33.23 3.43
CA GLU A 564 25.88 -33.68 2.50
C GLU A 564 25.31 -35.08 2.82
N GLN A 565 26.11 -36.01 3.38
CA GLN A 565 25.61 -37.34 3.75
C GLN A 565 24.68 -37.27 4.97
N GLU A 566 25.06 -36.48 5.97
CA GLU A 566 24.23 -36.26 7.15
C GLU A 566 22.97 -35.46 6.80
N LYS A 567 23.10 -34.46 5.92
CA LYS A 567 21.97 -33.71 5.36
C LYS A 567 20.98 -34.62 4.63
N GLY A 568 21.48 -35.53 3.78
CA GLY A 568 20.64 -36.52 3.09
C GLY A 568 19.93 -37.50 4.03
N ARG A 569 20.60 -37.94 5.11
CA ARG A 569 19.99 -38.79 6.15
C ARG A 569 18.89 -38.06 6.90
N ARG A 570 19.17 -36.85 7.38
CA ARG A 570 18.21 -36.00 8.09
C ARG A 570 17.01 -35.64 7.23
N LEU A 571 17.23 -35.36 5.95
CA LEU A 571 16.16 -35.10 4.99
C LEU A 571 15.21 -36.30 4.92
N LYS A 572 15.71 -37.52 4.69
CA LYS A 572 14.86 -38.72 4.64
C LYS A 572 14.05 -38.96 5.91
N GLU A 573 14.60 -38.62 7.07
CA GLU A 573 13.87 -38.70 8.35
C GLU A 573 12.85 -37.58 8.53
N TRP A 574 13.09 -36.43 7.89
CA TRP A 574 12.24 -35.27 8.00
C TRP A 574 11.02 -35.32 7.07
N LEU A 575 11.17 -35.93 5.90
CA LEU A 575 10.14 -36.09 4.87
C LEU A 575 9.00 -37.02 5.29
N ASP A 576 7.85 -36.80 4.67
CA ASP A 576 6.70 -37.68 4.83
C ASP A 576 7.03 -39.09 4.32
N LYS A 577 6.85 -40.09 5.19
CA LYS A 577 7.15 -41.49 4.87
C LYS A 577 6.24 -42.04 3.78
N ASP A 578 5.03 -41.53 3.65
CA ASP A 578 4.11 -41.98 2.61
C ASP A 578 4.53 -41.45 1.23
N ILE A 579 5.08 -40.23 1.15
CA ILE A 579 5.71 -39.73 -0.09
C ILE A 579 6.93 -40.59 -0.45
N LEU A 580 7.77 -40.93 0.53
CA LEU A 580 8.97 -41.75 0.30
C LEU A 580 8.68 -43.18 -0.18
N ARG A 581 7.46 -43.67 0.02
CA ARG A 581 7.01 -44.99 -0.47
C ARG A 581 6.53 -44.93 -1.92
N GLU A 582 6.28 -43.74 -2.44
CA GLU A 582 5.87 -43.52 -3.83
C GLU A 582 7.07 -43.46 -4.76
N THR A 583 6.84 -43.73 -6.05
CA THR A 583 7.80 -43.40 -7.12
C THR A 583 7.77 -41.88 -7.38
N CYS A 584 8.28 -41.08 -6.44
CA CYS A 584 8.42 -39.64 -6.62
C CYS A 584 9.84 -39.28 -7.08
N SER A 585 9.96 -38.33 -8.01
CA SER A 585 11.26 -37.78 -8.39
C SER A 585 11.83 -37.00 -7.21
N MET A 586 12.96 -37.45 -6.66
CA MET A 586 13.69 -36.72 -5.62
C MET A 586 14.08 -35.30 -6.08
N GLU A 587 14.29 -35.10 -7.39
CA GLU A 587 14.57 -33.78 -7.96
C GLU A 587 13.37 -32.83 -7.84
N SER A 588 12.16 -33.33 -8.14
CA SER A 588 10.91 -32.57 -7.96
C SER A 588 10.70 -32.18 -6.50
N LEU A 589 10.87 -33.15 -5.59
CA LEU A 589 10.74 -32.94 -4.15
C LEU A 589 11.76 -31.94 -3.62
N MET A 590 13.02 -32.05 -4.06
CA MET A 590 14.07 -31.12 -3.66
C MET A 590 13.84 -29.71 -4.20
N GLY A 591 13.37 -29.58 -5.44
CA GLY A 591 13.01 -28.28 -6.00
C GLY A 591 11.92 -27.57 -5.18
N VAL A 592 10.87 -28.30 -4.78
CA VAL A 592 9.82 -27.72 -3.91
C VAL A 592 10.37 -27.33 -2.54
N LEU A 593 11.26 -28.14 -1.96
CA LEU A 593 11.88 -27.84 -0.68
C LEU A 593 12.78 -26.61 -0.74
N ASP A 594 13.59 -26.48 -1.79
CA ASP A 594 14.45 -25.31 -2.00
C ASP A 594 13.63 -24.02 -2.13
N ILE A 595 12.49 -24.09 -2.83
CA ILE A 595 11.52 -22.98 -2.90
C ILE A 595 10.98 -22.67 -1.51
N ALA A 596 10.57 -23.68 -0.74
CA ALA A 596 10.06 -23.49 0.62
C ALA A 596 11.09 -22.78 1.52
N ILE A 597 12.35 -23.22 1.50
CA ILE A 597 13.43 -22.61 2.27
C ILE A 597 13.72 -21.17 1.81
N ALA A 598 13.69 -20.90 0.50
CA ALA A 598 13.85 -19.55 -0.03
C ALA A 598 12.71 -18.60 0.42
N CYS A 599 11.47 -19.10 0.51
CA CYS A 599 10.33 -18.36 1.02
C CYS A 599 10.47 -18.00 2.51
N LEU A 600 11.21 -18.80 3.27
CA LEU A 600 11.39 -18.65 4.72
C LEU A 600 12.59 -17.77 5.11
N ASN A 601 13.18 -17.05 4.15
CA ASN A 601 14.28 -16.14 4.45
C ASN A 601 13.87 -15.09 5.49
N LYS A 602 14.74 -14.85 6.49
CA LYS A 602 14.51 -13.83 7.52
C LYS A 602 14.40 -12.43 6.92
N ASP A 603 15.18 -12.15 5.88
CA ASP A 603 15.11 -10.90 5.14
C ASP A 603 14.01 -10.99 4.08
N PRO A 604 12.91 -10.22 4.20
CA PRO A 604 11.78 -10.28 3.28
C PRO A 604 12.16 -9.89 1.84
N SER A 605 13.22 -9.08 1.67
CA SER A 605 13.70 -8.67 0.33
C SER A 605 14.37 -9.81 -0.43
N LYS A 606 14.89 -10.81 0.29
CA LYS A 606 15.55 -12.00 -0.28
C LYS A 606 14.59 -13.13 -0.60
N ARG A 607 13.33 -13.06 -0.13
CA ARG A 607 12.30 -14.04 -0.51
C ARG A 607 11.98 -13.88 -1.99
N PRO A 608 11.77 -14.97 -2.74
CA PRO A 608 11.40 -14.88 -4.16
C PRO A 608 10.08 -14.13 -4.37
N SER A 609 9.85 -13.64 -5.58
CA SER A 609 8.51 -13.13 -5.93
C SER A 609 7.56 -14.32 -6.11
N ILE A 610 6.25 -14.10 -5.92
CA ILE A 610 5.28 -15.17 -6.13
C ILE A 610 5.25 -15.65 -7.59
N MET A 611 5.62 -14.80 -8.55
CA MET A 611 5.77 -15.20 -9.96
C MET A 611 6.94 -16.18 -10.15
N ASP A 612 8.08 -15.91 -9.50
CA ASP A 612 9.24 -16.82 -9.56
C ASP A 612 8.91 -18.18 -8.92
N ILE A 613 8.14 -18.15 -7.82
CA ILE A 613 7.65 -19.36 -7.14
C ILE A 613 6.76 -20.18 -8.07
N VAL A 614 5.76 -19.57 -8.73
CA VAL A 614 4.89 -20.26 -9.69
C VAL A 614 5.72 -20.91 -10.79
N TYR A 615 6.65 -20.16 -11.40
CA TYR A 615 7.52 -20.68 -12.44
C TYR A 615 8.37 -21.87 -11.96
N ALA A 616 8.97 -21.76 -10.77
CA ALA A 616 9.80 -22.81 -10.21
C ALA A 616 9.00 -24.07 -9.85
N LEU A 617 7.79 -23.93 -9.28
CA LEU A 617 6.91 -25.06 -8.97
C LEU A 617 6.43 -25.77 -10.24
N CYS A 618 6.04 -25.02 -11.28
CA CYS A 618 5.68 -25.60 -12.58
C CYS A 618 6.87 -26.37 -13.20
N LYS A 619 8.09 -25.84 -13.09
CA LYS A 619 9.30 -26.56 -13.54
C LYS A 619 9.49 -27.88 -12.78
N SER A 620 9.27 -27.89 -11.46
CA SER A 620 9.31 -29.10 -10.63
C SER A 620 8.22 -30.11 -10.97
N GLU A 621 7.12 -29.69 -11.59
CA GLU A 621 6.09 -30.57 -12.14
C GLU A 621 6.63 -31.31 -13.38
N TYR A 622 7.25 -30.59 -14.33
CA TYR A 622 7.82 -31.20 -15.53
C TYR A 622 8.95 -32.19 -15.23
N THR A 623 9.87 -31.87 -14.33
CA THR A 623 10.96 -32.80 -13.93
C THR A 623 10.46 -33.99 -13.12
N GLY A 624 9.25 -33.92 -12.58
CA GLY A 624 8.58 -35.03 -11.90
C GLY A 624 8.01 -36.10 -12.84
N PHE A 625 7.82 -35.81 -14.13
CA PHE A 625 7.09 -36.67 -15.07
C PHE A 625 7.90 -37.22 -16.25
N ASP A 626 9.15 -36.79 -16.43
CA ASP A 626 10.03 -37.23 -17.54
C ASP A 626 10.59 -38.66 -17.43
N ILE A 627 10.12 -39.51 -16.49
CA ILE A 627 10.61 -40.90 -16.33
C ILE A 627 9.51 -41.95 -16.65
N SER A 628 8.58 -41.69 -17.57
CA SER A 628 7.59 -42.72 -17.95
C SER A 628 7.32 -42.92 -19.45
N TYR A 629 8.12 -42.36 -20.36
CA TYR A 629 7.91 -42.51 -21.80
C TYR A 629 9.12 -42.98 -22.62
N GLU A 630 9.98 -43.84 -22.06
CA GLU A 630 10.82 -44.72 -22.87
C GLU A 630 10.46 -46.18 -22.58
N GLY A 631 9.45 -46.70 -23.29
CA GLY A 631 9.08 -48.10 -23.12
C GLY A 631 7.80 -48.58 -23.77
N ILE A 632 7.32 -47.99 -24.87
CA ILE A 632 6.33 -48.66 -25.72
C ILE A 632 6.66 -48.37 -27.19
N ASP A 633 6.91 -49.46 -27.93
CA ASP A 633 7.17 -49.53 -29.37
C ASP A 633 6.32 -48.57 -30.20
N SER A 634 6.97 -47.82 -31.09
CA SER A 634 6.31 -47.17 -32.21
C SER A 634 5.76 -48.22 -33.19
N PRO A 635 4.46 -48.23 -33.52
CA PRO A 635 4.01 -48.88 -34.74
C PRO A 635 4.48 -48.05 -35.93
N ARG A 636 5.31 -48.66 -36.79
CA ARG A 636 5.72 -48.11 -38.09
C ARG A 636 4.49 -47.71 -38.89
N VAL A 637 4.32 -46.40 -39.10
CA VAL A 637 3.41 -45.89 -40.13
C VAL A 637 4.07 -46.15 -41.49
N MET A 638 3.59 -47.18 -42.20
CA MET A 638 3.85 -47.31 -43.63
C MET A 638 2.93 -46.33 -44.37
N ALA A 639 3.55 -45.48 -45.19
CA ALA A 639 2.85 -44.61 -46.11
C ALA A 639 2.01 -45.41 -47.13
N ARG A 640 0.77 -44.98 -47.33
CA ARG A 640 0.03 -45.11 -48.59
C ARG A 640 -0.74 -43.83 -48.83
#